data_AF-A0A953Q3K2-F1
#
_entry.id   AF-A0A953Q3K2-F1
#
_cell.length_a   1.000
_cell.length_b   1.000
_cell.length_c   1.000
_cell.angle_alpha   90.00
_cell.angle_beta   90.00
_cell.angle_gamma   90.00
#
_symmetry.space_group_name_H-M   'P 1'
#
loop_
_entity.id
_entity.type
_entity.pdbx_description
1 polymer ?
#
loop_
_entity_poly.entity_id
_entity_poly.type
_entity_poly.pdbx_seq_one_letter_code
_entity_poly.pdbx_strand_id
1 'polypeptide(L)'
;MAIPTLAEKLEWLKPVPATEFERECVKTIRPGEYEIGVQITNDILDEAMEIFVRSSRSYFGVSGDSMVAIFTAEGDLINASCGTYLHAIIQPIIIKFIRKYYTENPGIHDGDIWYTNDALYGGIHNPDQVAIMPVFHEGRLIAWATAALHTTETGATEPGGMPVTAKSRFEEGLNLPPIKIGENFKLRNDFLEFYSVYGLRAPAMFISDLRARCTTADRVRVRLLELVEKRGVEFLVGLMRKMLEVAEAGAFLKIKNLPDGKFRSVVFNDAIGWTPALVRACFLTITKKGDRLIFDFDGTSPETPSSYNVHPQAVVGHIANFMYEYFFHDLPICSSTFAPIDFVFQQGTLLNPDKLAATSCCVYIGMQTRCATHNCFAKMMFCTRDGWSQVASAPGSQHTAQICSGHSQWNLSVSDVLSFSLNTQGQGGRATTDGMDAYGFAWCAFGRAPDCEQVEGELPLTVTLSQHWKDSSGPGLHRGGSGAVQQWMIHKVPQMLSLCMGNGSKVPLGQPLFGGYASTPIPGISVKKADLLQRMKEGDPTLTLDHRQIFEQHDIKGDWKLELIARTPDIYAEGDLLFGFSGGGPGYGDPLERQPELVVEDLKKRIISSRTAENVYRVALDTEGRKVDAARTDALRAAERKARLARGKSYGEFIAEWSKKSPPAEILEWYGSWPDAKPVRPIFRP
;
A
#
# COMPACT_ATOMS: atom_id res chain seq x y z
N MET A 1 -2.18 -0.57 -31.57
CA MET A 1 -2.05 -1.39 -30.36
C MET A 1 -3.30 -1.20 -29.53
N ALA A 2 -3.95 -2.29 -29.10
CA ALA A 2 -5.13 -2.19 -28.25
C ALA A 2 -4.71 -1.71 -26.85
N ILE A 3 -5.47 -0.78 -26.27
CA ILE A 3 -5.43 -0.41 -24.85
C ILE A 3 -6.79 -0.83 -24.30
N PRO A 4 -6.85 -1.61 -23.19
CA PRO A 4 -8.13 -2.06 -22.67
C PRO A 4 -8.94 -0.88 -22.11
N THR A 5 -10.22 -0.86 -22.45
CA THR A 5 -11.20 0.08 -21.89
C THR A 5 -11.49 -0.23 -20.42
N LEU A 6 -12.03 0.75 -19.68
CA LEU A 6 -12.48 0.51 -18.30
C LEU A 6 -13.53 -0.60 -18.22
N ALA A 7 -14.47 -0.65 -19.17
CA ALA A 7 -15.50 -1.68 -19.21
C ALA A 7 -14.89 -3.08 -19.33
N GLU A 8 -13.92 -3.25 -20.23
CA GLU A 8 -13.20 -4.52 -20.39
C GLU A 8 -12.43 -4.91 -19.12
N LYS A 9 -11.75 -3.95 -18.48
CA LYS A 9 -11.06 -4.22 -17.20
C LYS A 9 -12.03 -4.68 -16.13
N LEU A 10 -13.15 -3.99 -15.95
CA LEU A 10 -14.17 -4.35 -14.94
C LEU A 10 -14.82 -5.70 -15.24
N GLU A 11 -15.04 -6.02 -16.52
CA GLU A 11 -15.50 -7.35 -16.95
C GLU A 11 -14.45 -8.43 -16.65
N TRP A 12 -13.18 -8.19 -16.95
CA TRP A 12 -12.09 -9.16 -16.72
C TRP A 12 -11.74 -9.38 -15.25
N LEU A 13 -12.12 -8.47 -14.36
CA LEU A 13 -12.07 -8.72 -12.92
C LEU A 13 -13.10 -9.78 -12.46
N LYS A 14 -14.18 -9.99 -13.22
CA LYS A 14 -15.20 -10.99 -12.90
C LYS A 14 -14.76 -12.39 -13.33
N PRO A 15 -15.17 -13.44 -12.60
CA PRO A 15 -14.89 -14.81 -13.01
C PRO A 15 -15.53 -15.13 -14.36
N VAL A 16 -14.82 -15.88 -15.19
CA VAL A 16 -15.35 -16.35 -16.48
C VAL A 16 -16.34 -17.49 -16.22
N PRO A 17 -17.50 -17.52 -16.90
CA PRO A 17 -18.43 -18.64 -16.82
C PRO A 17 -17.74 -19.98 -17.13
N ALA A 18 -18.06 -21.01 -16.34
CA ALA A 18 -17.48 -22.33 -16.54
C ALA A 18 -17.78 -22.86 -17.95
N THR A 19 -16.78 -23.49 -18.57
CA THR A 19 -16.95 -24.29 -19.77
C THR A 19 -17.68 -25.60 -19.46
N GLU A 20 -18.15 -26.31 -20.49
CA GLU A 20 -18.76 -27.63 -20.31
C GLU A 20 -17.77 -28.64 -19.71
N PHE A 21 -16.53 -28.63 -20.20
CA PHE A 21 -15.46 -29.46 -19.66
C PHE A 21 -15.22 -29.21 -18.16
N GLU A 22 -15.12 -27.94 -17.75
CA GLU A 22 -14.97 -27.59 -16.33
C GLU A 22 -16.15 -28.07 -15.48
N ARG A 23 -17.39 -27.94 -15.99
CA ARG A 23 -18.58 -28.43 -15.28
C ARG A 23 -18.54 -29.94 -15.07
N GLU A 24 -18.08 -30.72 -16.04
CA GLU A 24 -17.93 -32.17 -15.86
C GLU A 24 -16.78 -32.51 -14.92
N CYS A 25 -15.64 -31.81 -15.00
CA CYS A 25 -14.52 -32.00 -14.10
C CYS A 25 -14.87 -31.69 -12.63
N VAL A 26 -15.66 -30.64 -12.36
CA VAL A 26 -16.06 -30.28 -10.99
C VAL A 26 -16.88 -31.39 -10.32
N LYS A 27 -17.74 -32.08 -11.07
CA LYS A 27 -18.60 -33.16 -10.53
C LYS A 27 -17.80 -34.33 -9.97
N THR A 28 -16.55 -34.51 -10.42
CA THR A 28 -15.70 -35.60 -9.96
C THR A 28 -14.93 -35.25 -8.68
N ILE A 29 -14.90 -33.98 -8.26
CA ILE A 29 -14.16 -33.52 -7.09
C ILE A 29 -14.94 -33.82 -5.80
N ARG A 30 -14.47 -34.79 -5.02
CA ARG A 30 -15.04 -35.10 -3.71
C ARG A 30 -14.54 -34.12 -2.64
N PRO A 31 -15.28 -33.89 -1.53
CA PRO A 31 -14.86 -32.96 -0.47
C PRO A 31 -13.44 -33.21 0.07
N GLY A 32 -13.09 -34.48 0.33
CA GLY A 32 -11.72 -34.80 0.79
C GLY A 32 -10.65 -34.54 -0.27
N GLU A 33 -10.99 -34.65 -1.55
CA GLU A 33 -10.06 -34.34 -2.64
C GLU A 33 -9.90 -32.84 -2.86
N TYR A 34 -10.96 -32.06 -2.60
CA TYR A 34 -10.92 -30.61 -2.59
C TYR A 34 -9.94 -30.10 -1.53
N GLU A 35 -10.09 -30.51 -0.28
CA GLU A 35 -9.20 -30.07 0.81
C GLU A 35 -7.73 -30.43 0.54
N ILE A 36 -7.47 -31.66 0.12
CA ILE A 36 -6.12 -32.11 -0.26
C ILE A 36 -5.60 -31.30 -1.45
N GLY A 37 -6.43 -31.06 -2.47
CA GLY A 37 -6.06 -30.29 -3.65
C GLY A 37 -5.69 -28.84 -3.31
N VAL A 38 -6.51 -28.17 -2.50
CA VAL A 38 -6.23 -26.81 -2.03
C VAL A 38 -4.91 -26.77 -1.28
N GLN A 39 -4.67 -27.71 -0.35
CA GLN A 39 -3.40 -27.75 0.37
C GLN A 39 -2.20 -27.99 -0.55
N ILE A 40 -2.32 -28.88 -1.54
CA ILE A 40 -1.26 -29.06 -2.54
C ILE A 40 -0.97 -27.74 -3.28
N THR A 41 -2.00 -26.98 -3.66
CA THR A 41 -1.76 -25.68 -4.31
C THR A 41 -1.08 -24.67 -3.37
N ASN A 42 -1.40 -24.69 -2.07
CA ASN A 42 -0.70 -23.87 -1.08
C ASN A 42 0.78 -24.23 -1.01
N ASP A 43 1.11 -25.52 -0.88
CA ASP A 43 2.50 -25.98 -0.76
C ASP A 43 3.33 -25.65 -2.03
N ILE A 44 2.71 -25.73 -3.21
CA ILE A 44 3.33 -25.31 -4.48
C ILE A 44 3.67 -23.82 -4.47
N LEU A 45 2.72 -23.00 -4.00
CA LEU A 45 2.86 -21.55 -3.94
C LEU A 45 3.89 -21.13 -2.88
N ASP A 46 3.96 -21.83 -1.75
CA ASP A 46 4.93 -21.59 -0.68
C ASP A 46 6.35 -21.93 -1.14
N GLU A 47 6.57 -23.06 -1.82
CA GLU A 47 7.87 -23.40 -2.42
C GLU A 47 8.32 -22.28 -3.37
N ALA A 48 7.41 -21.84 -4.25
CA ALA A 48 7.71 -20.83 -5.23
C ALA A 48 8.00 -19.46 -4.59
N MET A 49 7.22 -19.06 -3.59
CA MET A 49 7.43 -17.80 -2.85
C MET A 49 8.76 -17.81 -2.08
N GLU A 50 9.13 -18.93 -1.46
CA GLU A 50 10.42 -19.08 -0.78
C GLU A 50 11.58 -18.87 -1.76
N ILE A 51 11.54 -19.52 -2.93
CA ILE A 51 12.55 -19.34 -3.99
C ILE A 51 12.59 -17.89 -4.44
N PHE A 52 11.42 -17.28 -4.62
CA PHE A 52 11.30 -15.94 -5.15
C PHE A 52 11.95 -14.90 -4.23
N VAL A 53 11.56 -14.88 -2.96
CA VAL A 53 12.08 -13.94 -1.96
C VAL A 53 13.59 -14.13 -1.76
N ARG A 54 14.07 -15.38 -1.73
CA ARG A 54 15.51 -15.68 -1.55
C ARG A 54 16.40 -15.30 -2.73
N SER A 55 15.83 -15.07 -3.91
CA SER A 55 16.57 -14.76 -5.14
C SER A 55 16.30 -13.36 -5.71
N SER A 56 15.33 -12.64 -5.14
CA SER A 56 15.09 -11.22 -5.40
C SER A 56 16.07 -10.31 -4.66
N ARG A 57 16.35 -9.12 -5.23
CA ARG A 57 17.32 -8.16 -4.70
C ARG A 57 16.68 -6.90 -4.12
N SER A 58 15.56 -6.42 -4.68
CA SER A 58 14.91 -5.23 -4.14
C SER A 58 14.46 -5.46 -2.69
N TYR A 59 14.57 -4.43 -1.84
CA TYR A 59 14.06 -4.47 -0.46
C TYR A 59 12.55 -4.80 -0.37
N PHE A 60 11.82 -4.63 -1.47
CA PHE A 60 10.41 -5.02 -1.55
C PHE A 60 10.15 -6.53 -1.63
N GLY A 61 11.16 -7.35 -1.92
CA GLY A 61 11.04 -8.80 -1.77
C GLY A 61 10.71 -9.17 -0.32
N VAL A 62 11.50 -8.66 0.63
CA VAL A 62 11.31 -8.87 2.07
C VAL A 62 10.21 -7.96 2.65
N SER A 63 10.01 -6.77 2.06
CA SER A 63 8.91 -5.86 2.47
C SER A 63 7.53 -6.31 1.97
N GLY A 64 7.45 -7.39 1.18
CA GLY A 64 6.19 -8.08 0.89
C GLY A 64 5.36 -7.53 -0.26
N ASP A 65 5.85 -6.61 -1.08
CA ASP A 65 5.14 -6.23 -2.31
C ASP A 65 5.44 -7.24 -3.43
N SER A 66 4.93 -8.45 -3.20
CA SER A 66 5.20 -9.63 -4.00
C SER A 66 4.04 -10.60 -3.97
N MET A 67 3.85 -11.30 -5.08
CA MET A 67 2.83 -12.34 -5.21
C MET A 67 3.29 -13.41 -6.20
N VAL A 68 3.03 -14.67 -5.86
CA VAL A 68 3.09 -15.82 -6.75
C VAL A 68 1.70 -16.41 -6.85
N ALA A 69 1.22 -16.72 -8.06
CA ALA A 69 -0.18 -17.08 -8.25
C ALA A 69 -0.43 -18.12 -9.35
N ILE A 70 -1.54 -18.84 -9.19
CA ILE A 70 -2.07 -19.81 -10.14
C ILE A 70 -3.39 -19.29 -10.71
N PHE A 71 -3.58 -19.44 -12.01
CA PHE A 71 -4.81 -19.03 -12.70
C PHE A 71 -5.36 -20.17 -13.56
N THR A 72 -6.68 -20.17 -13.76
CA THR A 72 -7.33 -21.05 -14.75
C THR A 72 -6.85 -20.74 -16.16
N ALA A 73 -7.06 -21.65 -17.12
CA ALA A 73 -6.79 -21.40 -18.54
C ALA A 73 -7.44 -20.11 -19.07
N GLU A 74 -8.60 -19.75 -18.52
CA GLU A 74 -9.35 -18.52 -18.88
C GLU A 74 -8.80 -17.25 -18.21
N GLY A 75 -7.88 -17.38 -17.25
CA GLY A 75 -7.20 -16.28 -16.58
C GLY A 75 -7.83 -15.83 -15.26
N ASP A 76 -8.65 -16.66 -14.62
CA ASP A 76 -9.19 -16.37 -13.28
C ASP A 76 -8.21 -16.83 -12.21
N LEU A 77 -7.95 -15.96 -11.21
CA LEU A 77 -7.05 -16.26 -10.11
C LEU A 77 -7.73 -17.23 -9.13
N ILE A 78 -7.09 -18.38 -8.88
CA ILE A 78 -7.64 -19.43 -8.00
C ILE A 78 -6.98 -19.47 -6.63
N ASN A 79 -5.68 -19.18 -6.55
CA ASN A 79 -4.91 -19.15 -5.31
C ASN A 79 -3.59 -18.38 -5.51
N ALA A 80 -3.04 -17.85 -4.42
CA ALA A 80 -1.77 -17.14 -4.41
C ALA A 80 -1.03 -17.28 -3.07
N SER A 81 0.30 -17.21 -3.11
CA SER A 81 1.13 -16.86 -1.95
C SER A 81 1.60 -15.42 -2.13
N CYS A 82 1.37 -14.57 -1.14
CA CYS A 82 1.56 -13.13 -1.30
C CYS A 82 2.01 -12.45 -0.02
N GLY A 83 2.88 -11.44 -0.13
CA GLY A 83 3.20 -10.53 0.97
C GLY A 83 2.19 -9.38 1.12
N THR A 84 1.32 -9.21 0.12
CA THR A 84 0.26 -8.19 0.05
C THR A 84 -0.96 -8.71 -0.68
N TYR A 85 -2.14 -8.20 -0.32
CA TYR A 85 -3.39 -8.49 -1.03
C TYR A 85 -3.71 -7.45 -2.11
N LEU A 86 -2.82 -6.49 -2.40
CA LEU A 86 -2.96 -5.55 -3.53
C LEU A 86 -3.18 -6.29 -4.86
N HIS A 87 -2.44 -7.37 -5.05
CA HIS A 87 -2.43 -8.14 -6.30
C HIS A 87 -3.50 -9.24 -6.35
N ALA A 88 -4.24 -9.44 -5.25
CA ALA A 88 -5.14 -10.57 -5.02
C ALA A 88 -6.32 -10.67 -5.99
N ILE A 89 -6.62 -9.63 -6.76
CA ILE A 89 -7.80 -9.59 -7.66
C ILE A 89 -7.48 -9.00 -9.04
N ILE A 90 -6.36 -8.31 -9.23
CA ILE A 90 -6.15 -7.41 -10.39
C ILE A 90 -5.38 -8.05 -11.55
N GLN A 91 -4.58 -9.09 -11.30
CA GLN A 91 -3.80 -9.76 -12.34
C GLN A 91 -4.61 -10.47 -13.45
N PRO A 92 -5.87 -10.96 -13.21
CA PRO A 92 -6.72 -11.49 -14.29
C PRO A 92 -6.86 -10.57 -15.50
N ILE A 93 -6.84 -9.25 -15.30
CA ILE A 93 -6.90 -8.26 -16.39
C ILE A 93 -5.78 -8.49 -17.41
N ILE A 94 -4.56 -8.77 -16.93
CA ILE A 94 -3.38 -8.94 -17.78
C ILE A 94 -3.48 -10.21 -18.62
N ILE A 95 -3.84 -11.34 -17.99
CA ILE A 95 -3.96 -12.63 -18.69
C ILE A 95 -5.10 -12.59 -19.69
N LYS A 96 -6.26 -12.03 -19.30
CA LYS A 96 -7.42 -11.89 -20.20
C LYS A 96 -7.14 -10.93 -21.36
N PHE A 97 -6.33 -9.89 -21.14
CA PHE A 97 -5.82 -9.06 -22.23
C PHE A 97 -4.95 -9.86 -23.21
N ILE A 98 -3.97 -10.62 -22.72
CA ILE A 98 -3.09 -11.48 -23.55
C ILE A 98 -3.94 -12.45 -24.37
N ARG A 99 -4.88 -13.15 -23.73
CA ARG A 99 -5.77 -14.09 -24.42
C ARG A 99 -6.62 -13.42 -25.49
N LYS A 100 -7.21 -12.25 -25.20
CA LYS A 100 -8.08 -11.56 -26.15
C LYS A 100 -7.33 -11.03 -27.37
N TYR A 101 -6.15 -10.43 -27.16
CA TYR A 101 -5.46 -9.68 -28.22
C TYR A 101 -4.27 -10.38 -28.84
N TYR A 102 -3.72 -11.41 -28.19
CA TYR A 102 -2.47 -12.03 -28.62
C TYR A 102 -2.54 -13.53 -28.92
N THR A 103 -3.73 -14.14 -28.85
CA THR A 103 -3.92 -15.54 -29.26
C THR A 103 -3.53 -15.79 -30.72
N GLU A 104 -3.79 -14.84 -31.63
CA GLU A 104 -3.43 -14.98 -33.05
C GLU A 104 -2.02 -14.46 -33.36
N ASN A 105 -1.64 -13.31 -32.80
CA ASN A 105 -0.34 -12.68 -33.01
C ASN A 105 0.08 -11.90 -31.76
N PRO A 106 1.22 -12.21 -31.12
CA PRO A 106 2.26 -13.16 -31.55
C PRO A 106 1.97 -14.64 -31.28
N GLY A 107 0.75 -14.99 -30.85
CA GLY A 107 0.39 -16.33 -30.46
C GLY A 107 0.87 -16.68 -29.04
N ILE A 108 0.16 -17.62 -28.42
CA ILE A 108 0.42 -18.12 -27.07
C ILE A 108 0.81 -19.59 -27.19
N HIS A 109 2.06 -19.90 -26.89
CA HIS A 109 2.63 -21.23 -27.05
C HIS A 109 3.24 -21.73 -25.74
N ASP A 110 3.43 -23.04 -25.65
CA ASP A 110 4.13 -23.65 -24.52
C ASP A 110 5.58 -23.16 -24.46
N GLY A 111 6.05 -22.89 -23.24
CA GLY A 111 7.37 -22.31 -22.99
C GLY A 111 7.53 -20.82 -23.26
N ASP A 112 6.46 -20.11 -23.65
CA ASP A 112 6.48 -18.64 -23.72
C ASP A 112 6.61 -18.03 -22.31
N ILE A 113 7.34 -16.91 -22.20
CA ILE A 113 7.42 -16.08 -21.00
C ILE A 113 6.90 -14.69 -21.35
N TRP A 114 5.79 -14.32 -20.73
CA TRP A 114 5.16 -13.01 -20.86
C TRP A 114 5.58 -12.09 -19.72
N TYR A 115 5.57 -10.79 -19.98
CA TYR A 115 5.97 -9.77 -19.02
C TYR A 115 5.15 -8.49 -19.22
N THR A 116 4.87 -7.79 -18.12
CA THR A 116 4.30 -6.44 -18.16
C THR A 116 4.61 -5.65 -16.90
N ASN A 117 4.55 -4.33 -17.03
CA ASN A 117 4.48 -3.40 -15.92
C ASN A 117 3.68 -2.11 -16.25
N ASP A 118 3.18 -1.93 -17.47
CA ASP A 118 2.40 -0.75 -17.82
C ASP A 118 1.03 -0.73 -17.13
N ALA A 119 0.85 0.22 -16.21
CA ALA A 119 -0.37 0.42 -15.43
C ALA A 119 -1.61 0.76 -16.28
N LEU A 120 -1.46 1.08 -17.56
CA LEU A 120 -2.61 1.18 -18.46
C LEU A 120 -3.26 -0.17 -18.76
N TYR A 121 -2.51 -1.26 -18.69
CA TYR A 121 -3.00 -2.59 -19.04
C TYR A 121 -3.47 -3.37 -17.83
N GLY A 122 -2.81 -3.22 -16.67
CA GLY A 122 -3.12 -3.91 -15.43
C GLY A 122 -2.10 -3.56 -14.34
N GLY A 123 -2.20 -4.18 -13.16
CA GLY A 123 -1.27 -3.90 -12.04
C GLY A 123 -1.58 -2.61 -11.27
N ILE A 124 -0.68 -2.25 -10.35
CA ILE A 124 -0.79 -1.05 -9.50
C ILE A 124 -0.06 0.14 -10.15
N HIS A 125 1.23 -0.03 -10.44
CA HIS A 125 2.13 0.94 -11.06
C HIS A 125 3.34 0.22 -11.69
N ASN A 126 4.15 0.91 -12.49
CA ASN A 126 5.23 0.26 -13.26
C ASN A 126 6.47 -0.24 -12.51
N PRO A 127 6.74 0.15 -11.25
CA PRO A 127 7.68 -0.60 -10.41
C PRO A 127 7.24 -2.04 -10.15
N ASP A 128 5.93 -2.31 -10.14
CA ASP A 128 5.38 -3.66 -9.97
C ASP A 128 5.38 -4.38 -11.30
N GLN A 129 6.27 -5.36 -11.41
CA GLN A 129 6.52 -6.06 -12.66
C GLN A 129 6.11 -7.52 -12.51
N VAL A 130 5.47 -8.06 -13.54
CA VAL A 130 4.88 -9.40 -13.51
C VAL A 130 5.50 -10.25 -14.62
N ALA A 131 6.01 -11.44 -14.28
CA ALA A 131 6.28 -12.50 -15.25
C ALA A 131 5.12 -13.50 -15.25
N ILE A 132 4.75 -13.98 -16.43
CA ILE A 132 3.57 -14.81 -16.65
C ILE A 132 3.94 -15.95 -17.59
N MET A 133 3.61 -17.19 -17.24
CA MET A 133 3.85 -18.36 -18.07
C MET A 133 2.55 -19.16 -18.27
N PRO A 134 2.17 -19.49 -19.51
CA PRO A 134 1.10 -20.44 -19.76
C PRO A 134 1.54 -21.86 -19.37
N VAL A 135 0.59 -22.65 -18.89
CA VAL A 135 0.80 -24.06 -18.52
C VAL A 135 0.07 -24.91 -19.56
N PHE A 136 0.82 -25.65 -20.39
CA PHE A 136 0.26 -26.55 -21.40
C PHE A 136 0.40 -28.02 -20.99
N HIS A 137 -0.62 -28.81 -21.29
CA HIS A 137 -0.59 -30.27 -21.19
C HIS A 137 -1.20 -30.86 -22.46
N GLU A 138 -0.47 -31.75 -23.13
CA GLU A 138 -0.90 -32.39 -24.39
C GLU A 138 -1.38 -31.39 -25.46
N GLY A 139 -0.66 -30.27 -25.60
CA GLY A 139 -0.99 -29.21 -26.57
C GLY A 139 -2.16 -28.31 -26.18
N ARG A 140 -2.78 -28.52 -25.01
CA ARG A 140 -3.88 -27.70 -24.48
C ARG A 140 -3.40 -26.78 -23.36
N LEU A 141 -3.79 -25.50 -23.42
CA LEU A 141 -3.62 -24.56 -22.30
C LEU A 141 -4.57 -24.96 -21.16
N ILE A 142 -4.01 -25.22 -19.98
CA ILE A 142 -4.78 -25.69 -18.81
C ILE A 142 -4.76 -24.70 -17.63
N ALA A 143 -3.72 -23.87 -17.51
CA ALA A 143 -3.56 -22.90 -16.43
C ALA A 143 -2.56 -21.80 -16.83
N TRP A 144 -2.38 -20.81 -15.96
CA TRP A 144 -1.25 -19.87 -15.99
C TRP A 144 -0.59 -19.78 -14.63
N ALA A 145 0.71 -19.50 -14.63
CA ALA A 145 1.50 -19.23 -13.44
C ALA A 145 2.08 -17.81 -13.52
N THR A 146 2.08 -17.07 -12.41
CA THR A 146 2.66 -15.72 -12.37
C THR A 146 3.55 -15.50 -11.16
N ALA A 147 4.49 -14.57 -11.31
CA ALA A 147 5.28 -14.03 -10.23
C ALA A 147 5.41 -12.50 -10.40
N ALA A 148 5.02 -11.75 -9.38
CA ALA A 148 5.05 -10.30 -9.34
C ALA A 148 5.86 -9.80 -8.16
N LEU A 149 6.65 -8.76 -8.40
CA LEU A 149 7.48 -8.13 -7.39
C LEU A 149 7.68 -6.66 -7.77
N HIS A 150 7.76 -5.81 -6.77
CA HIS A 150 8.19 -4.42 -6.92
C HIS A 150 9.71 -4.31 -7.13
N THR A 151 10.15 -3.59 -8.16
CA THR A 151 11.56 -3.21 -8.39
C THR A 151 11.67 -1.69 -8.37
N THR A 152 12.51 -1.16 -7.46
CA THR A 152 12.69 0.27 -7.17
C THR A 152 13.48 1.05 -8.23
N GLU A 153 13.40 0.62 -9.49
CA GLU A 153 14.03 1.29 -10.61
C GLU A 153 13.27 0.94 -11.90
N THR A 154 12.90 1.96 -12.65
CA THR A 154 12.18 1.85 -13.93
C THR A 154 12.84 2.67 -15.04
N GLY A 155 13.91 3.42 -14.76
CA GLY A 155 14.53 4.37 -15.68
C GLY A 155 13.77 5.68 -15.81
N ALA A 156 12.92 5.98 -14.83
CA ALA A 156 12.23 7.25 -14.70
C ALA A 156 13.20 8.44 -14.56
N THR A 157 12.67 9.66 -14.69
CA THR A 157 13.44 10.90 -14.52
C THR A 157 14.13 11.01 -13.16
N GLU A 158 13.60 10.32 -12.14
CA GLU A 158 14.17 10.25 -10.79
C GLU A 158 14.50 8.81 -10.38
N PRO A 159 15.49 8.60 -9.49
CA PRO A 159 15.77 7.30 -8.88
C PRO A 159 14.58 6.80 -8.04
N GLY A 160 14.50 5.48 -7.83
CA GLY A 160 13.43 4.86 -7.01
C GLY A 160 12.21 4.37 -7.81
N GLY A 161 12.17 4.60 -9.12
CA GLY A 161 11.11 4.12 -10.02
C GLY A 161 9.77 4.87 -9.90
N MET A 162 9.67 5.82 -8.99
CA MET A 162 8.46 6.56 -8.64
C MET A 162 8.74 8.06 -8.52
N PRO A 163 8.97 8.75 -9.65
CA PRO A 163 9.31 10.17 -9.68
C PRO A 163 8.19 11.04 -9.11
N VAL A 164 8.49 11.81 -8.06
CA VAL A 164 7.52 12.75 -7.44
C VAL A 164 7.27 13.98 -8.30
N THR A 165 8.17 14.27 -9.23
CA THR A 165 8.06 15.40 -10.18
C THR A 165 7.37 15.03 -11.49
N ALA A 166 7.14 13.74 -11.77
CA ALA A 166 6.56 13.34 -13.04
C ALA A 166 5.13 13.86 -13.20
N LYS A 167 4.82 14.39 -14.38
CA LYS A 167 3.53 14.99 -14.77
C LYS A 167 2.83 14.17 -15.85
N SER A 168 3.60 13.44 -16.63
CA SER A 168 3.12 12.52 -17.66
C SER A 168 3.86 11.18 -17.56
N ARG A 169 3.24 10.12 -18.09
CA ARG A 169 3.84 8.79 -18.11
C ARG A 169 5.21 8.70 -18.80
N PHE A 170 5.51 9.68 -19.66
CA PHE A 170 6.78 9.75 -20.40
C PHE A 170 7.98 9.98 -19.48
N GLU A 171 7.73 10.49 -18.27
CA GLU A 171 8.74 10.76 -17.25
C GLU A 171 8.91 9.59 -16.27
N GLU A 172 8.11 8.52 -16.40
CA GLU A 172 8.05 7.38 -15.47
C GLU A 172 8.87 6.17 -15.90
N GLY A 173 9.68 6.34 -16.96
CA GLY A 173 10.58 5.32 -17.45
C GLY A 173 9.86 4.19 -18.18
N LEU A 174 10.38 2.97 -18.00
CA LEU A 174 9.99 1.78 -18.73
C LEU A 174 8.57 1.36 -18.36
N ASN A 175 7.65 1.55 -19.30
CA ASN A 175 6.27 1.06 -19.26
C ASN A 175 6.08 0.08 -20.42
N LEU A 176 6.08 -1.21 -20.09
CA LEU A 176 5.92 -2.31 -21.03
C LEU A 176 4.48 -2.85 -20.94
N PRO A 177 3.70 -2.75 -22.04
CA PRO A 177 2.45 -3.48 -22.14
C PRO A 177 2.72 -4.99 -22.05
N PRO A 178 1.69 -5.85 -21.97
CA PRO A 178 1.92 -7.29 -22.03
C PRO A 178 2.68 -7.66 -23.30
N ILE A 179 3.91 -8.16 -23.13
CA ILE A 179 4.80 -8.56 -24.22
C ILE A 179 5.45 -9.90 -23.91
N LYS A 180 5.87 -10.60 -24.95
CA LYS A 180 6.64 -11.83 -24.84
C LYS A 180 8.14 -11.51 -24.72
N ILE A 181 8.78 -11.98 -23.66
CA ILE A 181 10.20 -11.76 -23.36
C ILE A 181 11.02 -13.04 -23.38
N GLY A 182 10.36 -14.20 -23.39
CA GLY A 182 10.99 -15.52 -23.46
C GLY A 182 10.18 -16.48 -24.32
N GLU A 183 10.87 -17.45 -24.89
CA GLU A 183 10.32 -18.48 -25.77
C GLU A 183 11.07 -19.80 -25.51
N ASN A 184 10.41 -20.94 -25.68
CA ASN A 184 11.00 -22.27 -25.44
C ASN A 184 11.67 -22.41 -24.06
N PHE A 185 11.01 -21.90 -23.02
CA PHE A 185 11.46 -21.89 -21.62
C PHE A 185 12.76 -21.10 -21.39
N LYS A 186 13.15 -20.24 -22.34
CA LYS A 186 14.36 -19.43 -22.26
C LYS A 186 14.01 -17.96 -22.39
N LEU A 187 14.51 -17.16 -21.44
CA LEU A 187 14.50 -15.71 -21.56
C LEU A 187 15.32 -15.31 -22.79
N ARG A 188 14.79 -14.40 -23.61
CA ARG A 188 15.49 -13.97 -24.82
C ARG A 188 16.64 -13.03 -24.47
N ASN A 189 17.77 -13.24 -25.13
CA ASN A 189 18.96 -12.41 -24.94
C ASN A 189 18.73 -10.97 -25.41
N ASP A 190 17.97 -10.77 -26.49
CA ASP A 190 17.68 -9.44 -27.02
C ASP A 190 16.84 -8.59 -26.06
N PHE A 191 15.99 -9.20 -25.22
CA PHE A 191 15.30 -8.48 -24.14
C PHE A 191 16.27 -8.03 -23.04
N LEU A 192 17.22 -8.90 -22.66
CA LEU A 192 18.28 -8.55 -21.70
C LEU A 192 19.22 -7.46 -22.24
N GLU A 193 19.54 -7.51 -23.54
CA GLU A 193 20.31 -6.48 -24.24
C GLU A 193 19.53 -5.17 -24.32
N PHE A 194 18.25 -5.20 -24.70
CA PHE A 194 17.36 -4.02 -24.71
C PHE A 194 17.38 -3.33 -23.35
N TYR A 195 17.21 -4.11 -22.29
CA TYR A 195 17.25 -3.59 -20.93
C TYR A 195 18.61 -2.99 -20.56
N SER A 196 19.70 -3.69 -20.91
CA SER A 196 21.06 -3.25 -20.63
C SER A 196 21.40 -1.93 -21.34
N VAL A 197 20.90 -1.74 -22.57
CA VAL A 197 21.07 -0.51 -23.36
C VAL A 197 20.12 0.60 -22.92
N TYR A 198 18.89 0.27 -22.49
CA TYR A 198 17.94 1.24 -21.94
C TYR A 198 18.55 1.98 -20.73
N GLY A 199 19.31 1.26 -19.91
CA GLY A 199 20.12 1.82 -18.83
C GLY A 199 19.31 2.15 -17.60
N LEU A 200 19.37 1.30 -16.57
CA LEU A 200 18.84 1.61 -15.23
C LEU A 200 19.97 1.93 -14.26
N ARG A 201 19.65 2.66 -13.20
CA ARG A 201 20.60 3.05 -12.15
C ARG A 201 21.06 1.87 -11.28
N ALA A 202 20.29 0.79 -11.25
CA ALA A 202 20.57 -0.42 -10.46
C ALA A 202 20.41 -1.70 -11.31
N PRO A 203 21.28 -1.93 -12.32
CA PRO A 203 21.10 -3.00 -13.29
C PRO A 203 21.18 -4.40 -12.67
N ALA A 204 22.04 -4.59 -11.66
CA ALA A 204 22.18 -5.86 -10.96
C ALA A 204 20.89 -6.27 -10.23
N MET A 205 20.18 -5.30 -9.63
CA MET A 205 18.91 -5.52 -8.95
C MET A 205 17.85 -5.99 -9.93
N PHE A 206 17.64 -5.25 -11.02
CA PHE A 206 16.63 -5.62 -12.00
C PHE A 206 16.89 -6.98 -12.65
N ILE A 207 18.14 -7.27 -13.06
CA ILE A 207 18.45 -8.57 -13.70
C ILE A 207 18.16 -9.71 -12.74
N SER A 208 18.49 -9.52 -11.46
CA SER A 208 18.20 -10.50 -10.40
C SER A 208 16.69 -10.68 -10.22
N ASP A 209 15.95 -9.59 -10.07
CA ASP A 209 14.48 -9.61 -9.89
C ASP A 209 13.76 -10.19 -11.13
N LEU A 210 14.20 -9.86 -12.34
CA LEU A 210 13.65 -10.40 -13.59
C LEU A 210 13.84 -11.92 -13.65
N ARG A 211 15.06 -12.40 -13.38
CA ARG A 211 15.34 -13.83 -13.35
C ARG A 211 14.54 -14.53 -12.26
N ALA A 212 14.47 -13.95 -11.07
CA ALA A 212 13.71 -14.47 -9.95
C ALA A 212 12.21 -14.61 -10.30
N ARG A 213 11.61 -13.62 -10.98
CA ARG A 213 10.22 -13.73 -11.47
C ARG A 213 10.05 -14.88 -12.45
N CYS A 214 10.92 -14.98 -13.47
CA CYS A 214 10.82 -16.01 -14.49
C CYS A 214 10.99 -17.42 -13.91
N THR A 215 11.99 -17.64 -13.05
CA THR A 215 12.23 -18.94 -12.42
C THR A 215 11.10 -19.35 -11.47
N THR A 216 10.49 -18.37 -10.80
CA THR A 216 9.36 -18.60 -9.90
C THR A 216 8.10 -19.00 -10.67
N ALA A 217 7.77 -18.27 -11.74
CA ALA A 217 6.64 -18.61 -12.61
C ALA A 217 6.82 -20.00 -13.24
N ASP A 218 8.04 -20.33 -13.70
CA ASP A 218 8.35 -21.66 -14.23
C ASP A 218 8.24 -22.75 -13.16
N ARG A 219 8.65 -22.47 -11.91
CA ARG A 219 8.53 -23.45 -10.82
C ARG A 219 7.08 -23.85 -10.57
N VAL A 220 6.18 -22.88 -10.47
CA VAL A 220 4.74 -23.15 -10.32
C VAL A 220 4.22 -23.96 -11.52
N ARG A 221 4.59 -23.58 -12.76
CA ARG A 221 4.22 -24.30 -13.98
C ARG A 221 4.63 -25.78 -13.90
N VAL A 222 5.88 -26.07 -13.52
CA VAL A 222 6.39 -27.45 -13.39
C VAL A 222 5.58 -28.23 -12.35
N ARG A 223 5.31 -27.64 -11.18
CA ARG A 223 4.54 -28.31 -10.12
C ARG A 223 3.10 -28.62 -10.50
N LEU A 224 2.46 -27.74 -11.27
CA LEU A 224 1.13 -28.00 -11.82
C LEU A 224 1.15 -29.20 -12.79
N LEU A 225 2.19 -29.33 -13.61
CA LEU A 225 2.33 -30.48 -14.52
C LEU A 225 2.59 -31.79 -13.76
N GLU A 226 3.38 -31.77 -12.70
CA GLU A 226 3.57 -32.94 -11.82
C GLU A 226 2.26 -33.34 -11.11
N LEU A 227 1.42 -32.37 -10.76
CA LEU A 227 0.09 -32.64 -10.23
C LEU A 227 -0.81 -33.29 -11.28
N VAL A 228 -0.77 -32.81 -12.53
CA VAL A 228 -1.49 -33.43 -13.66
C VAL A 228 -1.01 -34.86 -13.90
N GLU A 229 0.31 -35.12 -13.89
CA GLU A 229 0.86 -36.47 -14.06
C GLU A 229 0.33 -37.44 -12.98
N LYS A 230 0.22 -36.97 -11.74
CA LYS A 230 -0.22 -37.82 -10.60
C LYS A 230 -1.73 -37.99 -10.50
N ARG A 231 -2.52 -37.02 -10.92
CA ARG A 231 -3.96 -36.93 -10.60
C ARG A 231 -4.88 -36.73 -11.81
N GLY A 232 -4.31 -36.51 -12.99
CA GLY A 232 -5.04 -36.22 -14.22
C GLY A 232 -5.36 -34.74 -14.41
N VAL A 233 -5.54 -34.34 -15.68
CA VAL A 233 -5.87 -32.95 -16.05
C VAL A 233 -7.27 -32.56 -15.59
N GLU A 234 -8.21 -33.51 -15.60
CA GLU A 234 -9.58 -33.33 -15.13
C GLU A 234 -9.62 -32.98 -13.64
N PHE A 235 -8.72 -33.58 -12.84
CA PHE A 235 -8.62 -33.24 -11.43
C PHE A 235 -8.18 -31.80 -11.21
N LEU A 236 -7.11 -31.34 -11.88
CA LEU A 236 -6.61 -29.97 -11.73
C LEU A 236 -7.66 -28.95 -12.20
N VAL A 237 -8.26 -29.17 -13.36
CA VAL A 237 -9.27 -28.26 -13.92
C VAL A 237 -10.54 -28.23 -13.05
N GLY A 238 -10.99 -29.40 -12.58
CA GLY A 238 -12.12 -29.49 -11.65
C GLY A 238 -11.85 -28.82 -10.31
N LEU A 239 -10.65 -29.02 -9.74
CA LEU A 239 -10.21 -28.39 -8.49
C LEU A 239 -10.22 -26.86 -8.62
N MET A 240 -9.55 -26.32 -9.63
CA MET A 240 -9.48 -24.88 -9.87
C MET A 240 -10.87 -24.26 -10.00
N ARG A 241 -11.76 -24.91 -10.77
CA ARG A 241 -13.14 -24.43 -10.90
C ARG A 241 -13.89 -24.52 -9.57
N LYS A 242 -13.69 -25.58 -8.79
CA LYS A 242 -14.32 -25.71 -7.48
C LYS A 242 -13.87 -24.62 -6.51
N MET A 243 -12.59 -24.24 -6.53
CA MET A 243 -12.04 -23.14 -5.72
C MET A 243 -12.69 -21.80 -6.08
N LEU A 244 -12.94 -21.53 -7.38
CA LEU A 244 -13.70 -20.35 -7.83
C LEU A 244 -15.12 -20.35 -7.23
N GLU A 245 -15.85 -21.47 -7.34
CA GLU A 245 -17.22 -21.60 -6.81
C GLU A 245 -17.29 -21.40 -5.29
N VAL A 246 -16.34 -21.97 -4.54
CA VAL A 246 -16.30 -21.86 -3.08
C VAL A 246 -16.02 -20.41 -2.66
N ALA A 247 -15.04 -19.76 -3.30
CA ALA A 247 -14.72 -18.37 -3.03
C ALA A 247 -15.88 -17.42 -3.36
N GLU A 248 -16.55 -17.64 -4.50
CA GLU A 248 -17.74 -16.88 -4.90
C GLU A 248 -18.85 -17.02 -3.87
N ALA A 249 -19.23 -18.26 -3.53
CA ALA A 249 -20.29 -18.53 -2.57
C ALA A 249 -20.00 -17.93 -1.18
N GLY A 250 -18.75 -18.03 -0.72
CA GLY A 250 -18.30 -17.44 0.54
C GLY A 250 -18.45 -15.91 0.55
N ALA A 251 -18.05 -15.23 -0.52
CA ALA A 251 -18.15 -13.78 -0.62
C ALA A 251 -19.62 -13.30 -0.65
N PHE A 252 -20.49 -13.94 -1.44
CA PHE A 252 -21.92 -13.64 -1.46
C PHE A 252 -22.55 -13.82 -0.07
N LEU A 253 -22.20 -14.91 0.63
CA LEU A 253 -22.70 -15.18 1.98
C LEU A 253 -22.26 -14.10 2.99
N LYS A 254 -20.98 -13.71 2.97
CA LYS A 254 -20.48 -12.66 3.86
C LYS A 254 -21.15 -11.31 3.60
N ILE A 255 -21.28 -10.91 2.34
CA ILE A 255 -21.92 -9.62 1.99
C ILE A 255 -23.41 -9.62 2.35
N LYS A 256 -24.12 -10.75 2.15
CA LYS A 256 -25.54 -10.88 2.50
C LYS A 256 -25.84 -10.53 3.96
N ASN A 257 -24.91 -10.83 4.86
CA ASN A 257 -25.05 -10.60 6.31
C ASN A 257 -24.85 -9.13 6.73
N LEU A 258 -24.40 -8.25 5.82
CA LEU A 258 -24.28 -6.82 6.11
C LEU A 258 -25.66 -6.13 6.04
N PRO A 259 -25.88 -4.97 6.69
CA PRO A 259 -27.12 -4.22 6.55
C PRO A 259 -27.24 -3.51 5.18
N ASP A 260 -28.42 -3.57 4.56
CA ASP A 260 -28.74 -2.76 3.37
C ASP A 260 -28.66 -1.27 3.70
N GLY A 261 -28.03 -0.48 2.81
CA GLY A 261 -27.86 0.95 3.05
C GLY A 261 -26.78 1.61 2.19
N LYS A 262 -26.54 2.89 2.47
CA LYS A 262 -25.46 3.68 1.87
C LYS A 262 -24.50 4.16 2.94
N PHE A 263 -23.22 3.80 2.79
CA PHE A 263 -22.16 4.12 3.74
C PHE A 263 -21.12 4.98 3.03
N ARG A 264 -20.73 6.09 3.66
CA ARG A 264 -19.90 7.11 3.02
C ARG A 264 -18.70 7.51 3.87
N SER A 265 -17.60 7.80 3.18
CA SER A 265 -16.39 8.41 3.74
C SER A 265 -15.72 9.29 2.69
N VAL A 266 -15.14 10.41 3.14
CA VAL A 266 -14.41 11.35 2.29
C VAL A 266 -13.02 11.51 2.86
N VAL A 267 -12.02 11.40 2.00
CA VAL A 267 -10.60 11.51 2.37
C VAL A 267 -9.92 12.50 1.44
N PHE A 268 -9.05 13.34 2.02
CA PHE A 268 -8.33 14.40 1.34
C PHE A 268 -6.84 14.08 1.28
N ASN A 269 -6.12 14.75 0.40
CA ASN A 269 -4.65 14.76 0.35
C ASN A 269 -4.16 16.21 0.29
N ASP A 270 -2.95 16.46 0.78
CA ASP A 270 -2.38 17.80 0.97
C ASP A 270 -1.28 18.19 -0.02
N ALA A 271 -0.96 17.30 -0.96
CA ALA A 271 -0.05 17.57 -2.05
C ALA A 271 -0.46 16.82 -3.33
N ILE A 272 0.11 17.26 -4.46
CA ILE A 272 0.11 16.51 -5.72
C ILE A 272 1.57 16.31 -6.15
N GLY A 273 2.11 15.11 -5.96
CA GLY A 273 3.57 14.93 -6.00
C GLY A 273 4.24 15.78 -4.91
N TRP A 274 5.18 16.63 -5.30
CA TRP A 274 5.90 17.54 -4.39
C TRP A 274 5.24 18.93 -4.22
N THR A 275 4.14 19.21 -4.92
CA THR A 275 3.47 20.52 -4.86
C THR A 275 2.37 20.52 -3.80
N PRO A 276 2.39 21.43 -2.80
CA PRO A 276 1.30 21.57 -1.83
C PRO A 276 -0.03 21.89 -2.53
N ALA A 277 -1.06 21.10 -2.28
CA ALA A 277 -2.39 21.29 -2.86
C ALA A 277 -3.44 20.50 -2.07
N LEU A 278 -4.61 21.07 -1.85
CA LEU A 278 -5.73 20.32 -1.32
C LEU A 278 -6.45 19.61 -2.47
N VAL A 279 -6.54 18.29 -2.39
CA VAL A 279 -7.37 17.48 -3.28
C VAL A 279 -8.26 16.56 -2.48
N ARG A 280 -9.45 16.27 -2.99
CA ARG A 280 -10.31 15.22 -2.44
C ARG A 280 -9.90 13.90 -3.07
N ALA A 281 -8.93 13.24 -2.45
CA ALA A 281 -8.32 12.02 -2.96
C ALA A 281 -9.33 10.86 -3.14
N CYS A 282 -10.36 10.80 -2.29
CA CYS A 282 -11.43 9.83 -2.45
C CYS A 282 -12.75 10.35 -1.86
N PHE A 283 -13.82 10.29 -2.65
CA PHE A 283 -15.19 10.34 -2.16
C PHE A 283 -15.80 8.96 -2.37
N LEU A 284 -15.95 8.15 -1.33
CA LEU A 284 -16.49 6.80 -1.45
C LEU A 284 -17.93 6.73 -0.93
N THR A 285 -18.84 6.26 -1.79
CA THR A 285 -20.14 5.73 -1.39
C THR A 285 -20.21 4.24 -1.67
N ILE A 286 -20.38 3.44 -0.61
CA ILE A 286 -20.72 2.02 -0.76
C ILE A 286 -22.23 1.86 -0.63
N THR A 287 -22.88 1.33 -1.67
CA THR A 287 -24.29 0.92 -1.62
C THR A 287 -24.35 -0.60 -1.45
N LYS A 288 -24.88 -1.07 -0.31
CA LYS A 288 -25.14 -2.49 -0.04
C LYS A 288 -26.62 -2.76 -0.29
N LYS A 289 -26.93 -3.74 -1.14
CA LYS A 289 -28.29 -4.24 -1.37
C LYS A 289 -28.28 -5.76 -1.56
N GLY A 290 -29.01 -6.48 -0.70
CA GLY A 290 -29.06 -7.94 -0.75
C GLY A 290 -27.68 -8.55 -0.50
N ASP A 291 -27.11 -9.19 -1.50
CA ASP A 291 -25.82 -9.88 -1.47
C ASP A 291 -24.75 -9.19 -2.35
N ARG A 292 -24.98 -7.93 -2.72
CA ARG A 292 -24.09 -7.13 -3.57
C ARG A 292 -23.66 -5.80 -2.95
N LEU A 293 -22.46 -5.37 -3.37
CA LEU A 293 -21.88 -4.07 -3.05
C LEU A 293 -21.60 -3.29 -4.34
N ILE A 294 -21.92 -2.00 -4.33
CA ILE A 294 -21.48 -1.05 -5.37
C ILE A 294 -20.61 0.00 -4.73
N PHE A 295 -19.36 0.10 -5.18
CA PHE A 295 -18.40 1.14 -4.80
C PHE A 295 -18.47 2.27 -5.84
N ASP A 296 -18.94 3.43 -5.42
CA ASP A 296 -19.07 4.62 -6.26
C ASP A 296 -18.15 5.73 -5.77
N PHE A 297 -17.33 6.25 -6.68
CA PHE A 297 -16.32 7.26 -6.42
C PHE A 297 -16.73 8.68 -6.86
N ASP A 298 -18.02 8.90 -7.17
CA ASP A 298 -18.52 10.19 -7.61
C ASP A 298 -18.23 11.31 -6.60
N GLY A 299 -17.73 12.43 -7.12
CA GLY A 299 -17.25 13.56 -6.32
C GLY A 299 -15.77 13.48 -5.92
N THR A 300 -15.00 12.50 -6.39
CA THR A 300 -13.53 12.52 -6.24
C THR A 300 -12.91 13.62 -7.12
N SER A 301 -11.81 14.25 -6.68
CA SER A 301 -11.17 15.36 -7.41
C SER A 301 -10.72 14.97 -8.83
N PRO A 302 -10.61 15.95 -9.74
CA PRO A 302 -10.10 15.74 -11.09
C PRO A 302 -8.66 15.21 -11.06
N GLU A 303 -8.25 14.54 -12.12
CA GLU A 303 -6.84 14.16 -12.31
C GLU A 303 -5.89 15.37 -12.22
N THR A 304 -4.63 15.12 -11.86
CA THR A 304 -3.65 16.18 -11.59
C THR A 304 -2.43 16.09 -12.51
N PRO A 305 -1.70 17.20 -12.75
CA PRO A 305 -0.44 17.19 -13.50
C PRO A 305 0.72 16.73 -12.59
N SER A 306 0.61 15.54 -12.03
CA SER A 306 1.60 14.91 -11.14
C SER A 306 1.51 13.38 -11.24
N SER A 307 2.37 12.66 -10.55
CA SER A 307 2.36 11.19 -10.48
C SER A 307 1.33 10.63 -9.50
N TYR A 308 0.52 11.49 -8.88
CA TYR A 308 -0.48 11.13 -7.88
C TYR A 308 -1.83 10.86 -8.55
N ASN A 309 -1.84 10.03 -9.59
CA ASN A 309 -3.05 9.55 -10.24
C ASN A 309 -3.10 8.01 -10.18
N VAL A 310 -4.29 7.43 -10.20
CA VAL A 310 -4.51 6.00 -9.96
C VAL A 310 -5.42 5.44 -11.04
N HIS A 311 -4.95 4.47 -11.81
CA HIS A 311 -5.85 3.76 -12.72
C HIS A 311 -6.86 2.90 -11.94
N PRO A 312 -8.09 2.71 -12.46
CA PRO A 312 -9.18 2.07 -11.72
C PRO A 312 -8.84 0.71 -11.10
N GLN A 313 -8.09 -0.13 -11.81
CA GLN A 313 -7.70 -1.44 -11.28
C GLN A 313 -6.78 -1.34 -10.06
N ALA A 314 -5.93 -0.31 -9.97
CA ALA A 314 -5.08 -0.08 -8.81
C ALA A 314 -5.92 0.34 -7.59
N VAL A 315 -7.02 1.08 -7.79
CA VAL A 315 -8.01 1.34 -6.73
C VAL A 315 -8.64 0.05 -6.24
N VAL A 316 -9.04 -0.84 -7.15
CA VAL A 316 -9.57 -2.17 -6.79
C VAL A 316 -8.55 -2.98 -5.99
N GLY A 317 -7.25 -2.92 -6.34
CA GLY A 317 -6.18 -3.57 -5.57
C GLY A 317 -6.09 -3.05 -4.13
N HIS A 318 -6.15 -1.74 -3.91
CA HIS A 318 -6.14 -1.15 -2.56
C HIS A 318 -7.39 -1.54 -1.75
N ILE A 319 -8.53 -1.71 -2.41
CA ILE A 319 -9.77 -2.20 -1.78
C ILE A 319 -9.63 -3.68 -1.45
N ALA A 320 -9.12 -4.51 -2.37
CA ALA A 320 -8.79 -5.91 -2.11
C ALA A 320 -7.88 -6.07 -0.89
N ASN A 321 -6.92 -5.16 -0.73
CA ASN A 321 -6.05 -5.16 0.43
C ASN A 321 -6.81 -5.02 1.75
N PHE A 322 -7.76 -4.08 1.85
CA PHE A 322 -8.65 -4.01 3.00
C PHE A 322 -9.55 -5.24 3.13
N MET A 323 -10.16 -5.66 2.01
CA MET A 323 -11.13 -6.74 2.01
C MET A 323 -10.52 -8.01 2.59
N TYR A 324 -9.34 -8.43 2.14
CA TYR A 324 -8.69 -9.63 2.67
C TYR A 324 -8.13 -9.46 4.07
N GLU A 325 -7.64 -8.29 4.46
CA GLU A 325 -7.13 -8.10 5.83
C GLU A 325 -8.24 -8.14 6.90
N TYR A 326 -9.43 -7.62 6.60
CA TYR A 326 -10.48 -7.40 7.62
C TYR A 326 -11.80 -8.13 7.38
N PHE A 327 -12.11 -8.54 6.14
CA PHE A 327 -13.44 -9.06 5.80
C PHE A 327 -13.42 -10.45 5.16
N PHE A 328 -12.47 -10.75 4.28
CA PHE A 328 -12.31 -12.00 3.51
C PHE A 328 -11.09 -12.81 3.95
N HIS A 329 -10.52 -12.53 5.14
CA HIS A 329 -9.31 -13.19 5.66
C HIS A 329 -9.42 -14.73 5.82
N ASP A 330 -10.64 -15.26 5.80
CA ASP A 330 -10.98 -16.68 5.91
C ASP A 330 -11.48 -17.28 4.58
N LEU A 331 -11.42 -16.52 3.49
CA LEU A 331 -11.73 -16.99 2.14
C LEU A 331 -10.43 -17.20 1.34
N PRO A 332 -10.43 -18.08 0.32
CA PRO A 332 -9.28 -18.24 -0.56
C PRO A 332 -8.92 -16.93 -1.29
N ILE A 333 -7.63 -16.72 -1.54
CA ILE A 333 -7.17 -15.62 -2.40
C ILE A 333 -7.55 -15.93 -3.85
N CYS A 334 -8.68 -15.39 -4.27
CA CYS A 334 -9.36 -15.80 -5.49
C CYS A 334 -10.15 -14.64 -6.08
N SER A 335 -10.08 -14.45 -7.41
CA SER A 335 -10.78 -13.34 -8.09
C SER A 335 -12.29 -13.42 -7.93
N SER A 336 -12.84 -14.62 -7.73
CA SER A 336 -14.29 -14.84 -7.56
C SER A 336 -14.85 -14.26 -6.26
N THR A 337 -14.01 -13.96 -5.26
CA THR A 337 -14.47 -13.22 -4.06
C THR A 337 -15.00 -11.82 -4.39
N PHE A 338 -14.64 -11.27 -5.56
CA PHE A 338 -15.09 -9.95 -6.03
C PHE A 338 -16.25 -10.05 -7.05
N ALA A 339 -16.76 -11.24 -7.35
CA ALA A 339 -17.97 -11.43 -8.15
C ALA A 339 -19.18 -10.58 -7.66
N PRO A 340 -19.49 -10.50 -6.35
CA PRO A 340 -20.58 -9.68 -5.81
C PRO A 340 -20.29 -8.17 -5.70
N ILE A 341 -19.12 -7.70 -6.14
CA ILE A 341 -18.66 -6.32 -5.93
C ILE A 341 -18.52 -5.58 -7.27
N ASP A 342 -19.27 -4.51 -7.44
CA ASP A 342 -19.23 -3.67 -8.64
C ASP A 342 -18.61 -2.30 -8.33
N PHE A 343 -17.95 -1.70 -9.32
CA PHE A 343 -17.24 -0.42 -9.18
C PHE A 343 -17.71 0.60 -10.23
N VAL A 344 -17.83 1.86 -9.82
CA VAL A 344 -18.21 2.98 -10.66
C VAL A 344 -17.17 4.09 -10.55
N PHE A 345 -16.53 4.41 -11.67
CA PHE A 345 -15.50 5.44 -11.76
C PHE A 345 -15.86 6.50 -12.80
N GLN A 346 -15.63 7.77 -12.47
CA GLN A 346 -15.85 8.91 -13.35
C GLN A 346 -14.55 9.22 -14.10
N GLN A 347 -14.61 9.31 -15.43
CA GLN A 347 -13.45 9.63 -16.27
C GLN A 347 -12.90 11.03 -15.96
N GLY A 348 -11.57 11.17 -16.00
CA GLY A 348 -10.88 12.44 -15.74
C GLY A 348 -10.78 12.80 -14.25
N THR A 349 -10.95 11.82 -13.37
CA THR A 349 -10.71 11.96 -11.94
C THR A 349 -9.36 11.35 -11.55
N LEU A 350 -8.88 11.64 -10.34
CA LEU A 350 -7.68 11.01 -9.76
C LEU A 350 -7.70 9.49 -9.83
N LEU A 351 -8.89 8.87 -9.81
CA LEU A 351 -9.11 7.43 -9.76
C LEU A 351 -9.46 6.81 -11.12
N ASN A 352 -9.53 7.63 -12.17
CA ASN A 352 -9.68 7.20 -13.56
C ASN A 352 -9.09 8.28 -14.50
N PRO A 353 -7.76 8.47 -14.45
CA PRO A 353 -7.08 9.51 -15.19
C PRO A 353 -6.98 9.17 -16.68
N ASP A 354 -6.60 10.16 -17.48
CA ASP A 354 -6.25 9.99 -18.88
C ASP A 354 -5.05 9.04 -19.04
N LYS A 355 -4.95 8.40 -20.21
CA LYS A 355 -3.88 7.46 -20.54
C LYS A 355 -2.48 8.06 -20.56
N LEU A 356 -2.33 9.38 -20.59
CA LEU A 356 -1.04 10.07 -20.57
C LEU A 356 -0.60 10.47 -19.15
N ALA A 357 -1.45 10.26 -18.15
CA ALA A 357 -1.15 10.61 -16.77
C ALA A 357 0.02 9.80 -16.20
N ALA A 358 0.81 10.46 -15.35
CA ALA A 358 1.77 9.80 -14.50
C ALA A 358 1.04 9.05 -13.36
N THR A 359 1.37 7.78 -13.14
CA THR A 359 0.74 6.88 -12.15
C THR A 359 1.73 6.06 -11.32
N SER A 360 3.03 6.31 -11.43
CA SER A 360 4.06 5.65 -10.64
C SER A 360 3.88 5.87 -9.13
N CYS A 361 3.39 7.03 -8.70
CA CYS A 361 3.09 7.33 -7.30
C CYS A 361 1.61 7.09 -6.94
N CYS A 362 0.90 6.24 -7.68
CA CYS A 362 -0.53 5.99 -7.47
C CYS A 362 -0.86 5.54 -6.04
N VAL A 363 0.04 4.80 -5.39
CA VAL A 363 -0.16 4.19 -4.07
C VAL A 363 -0.55 5.20 -2.99
N TYR A 364 -0.06 6.44 -3.06
CA TYR A 364 -0.37 7.48 -2.06
C TYR A 364 -1.84 7.92 -2.10
N ILE A 365 -2.41 8.02 -3.29
CA ILE A 365 -3.84 8.30 -3.50
C ILE A 365 -4.67 7.02 -3.35
N GLY A 366 -4.16 5.88 -3.85
CA GLY A 366 -4.77 4.56 -3.70
C GLY A 366 -5.04 4.21 -2.23
N MET A 367 -4.08 4.49 -1.33
CA MET A 367 -4.26 4.28 0.10
C MET A 367 -5.42 5.11 0.69
N GLN A 368 -5.74 6.28 0.13
CA GLN A 368 -6.88 7.07 0.60
C GLN A 368 -8.21 6.38 0.30
N THR A 369 -8.29 5.61 -0.79
CA THR A 369 -9.45 4.75 -1.09
C THR A 369 -9.59 3.61 -0.08
N ARG A 370 -8.46 3.03 0.35
CA ARG A 370 -8.41 2.04 1.44
C ARG A 370 -8.87 2.64 2.78
N CYS A 371 -8.39 3.84 3.12
CA CYS A 371 -8.83 4.56 4.33
C CYS A 371 -10.34 4.86 4.31
N ALA A 372 -10.88 5.27 3.16
CA ALA A 372 -12.31 5.47 3.00
C ALA A 372 -13.10 4.16 3.18
N THR A 373 -12.55 3.06 2.65
CA THR A 373 -13.15 1.72 2.75
C THR A 373 -13.23 1.25 4.20
N HIS A 374 -12.15 1.42 5.00
CA HIS A 374 -12.16 1.16 6.45
C HIS A 374 -13.36 1.81 7.15
N ASN A 375 -13.57 3.11 6.92
CA ASN A 375 -14.65 3.84 7.59
C ASN A 375 -16.05 3.45 7.09
N CYS A 376 -16.21 3.15 5.80
CA CYS A 376 -17.48 2.66 5.27
C CYS A 376 -17.84 1.29 5.84
N PHE A 377 -16.88 0.35 5.84
CA PHE A 377 -17.08 -0.98 6.41
C PHE A 377 -17.21 -0.95 7.92
N ALA A 378 -16.49 -0.09 8.63
CA ALA A 378 -16.67 0.07 10.08
C ALA A 378 -18.11 0.46 10.42
N LYS A 379 -18.69 1.45 9.72
CA LYS A 379 -20.09 1.87 9.90
C LYS A 379 -21.09 0.76 9.56
N MET A 380 -20.73 -0.15 8.66
CA MET A 380 -21.57 -1.25 8.20
C MET A 380 -21.48 -2.47 9.12
N MET A 381 -20.27 -2.90 9.47
CA MET A 381 -19.98 -4.11 10.25
C MET A 381 -20.20 -3.93 11.75
N PHE A 382 -20.09 -2.72 12.30
CA PHE A 382 -20.21 -2.49 13.74
C PHE A 382 -21.58 -2.91 14.32
N CYS A 383 -22.64 -2.85 13.51
CA CYS A 383 -23.97 -3.28 13.92
C CYS A 383 -24.24 -4.78 13.71
N THR A 384 -23.29 -5.54 13.17
CA THR A 384 -23.43 -6.97 12.90
C THR A 384 -22.93 -7.80 14.08
N ARG A 385 -23.55 -8.97 14.30
CA ARG A 385 -23.22 -9.84 15.44
C ARG A 385 -21.75 -10.29 15.46
N ASP A 386 -21.23 -10.65 14.29
CA ASP A 386 -19.91 -11.30 14.17
C ASP A 386 -18.83 -10.35 13.62
N GLY A 387 -19.22 -9.23 13.01
CA GLY A 387 -18.29 -8.29 12.38
C GLY A 387 -17.82 -7.14 13.25
N TRP A 388 -18.51 -6.82 14.35
CA TRP A 388 -18.18 -5.63 15.15
C TRP A 388 -16.78 -5.68 15.77
N SER A 389 -16.29 -6.87 16.14
CA SER A 389 -14.97 -7.05 16.73
C SER A 389 -13.82 -6.93 15.71
N GLN A 390 -14.12 -7.02 14.41
CA GLN A 390 -13.17 -6.78 13.32
C GLN A 390 -13.09 -5.31 12.92
N VAL A 391 -13.92 -4.45 13.50
CA VAL A 391 -13.90 -3.02 13.21
C VAL A 391 -12.61 -2.39 13.73
N ALA A 392 -11.87 -1.76 12.83
CA ALA A 392 -10.70 -0.96 13.13
C ALA A 392 -10.66 0.29 12.26
N SER A 393 -10.07 1.37 12.77
CA SER A 393 -9.69 2.50 11.92
C SER A 393 -8.63 2.05 10.90
N ALA A 394 -8.38 2.88 9.89
CA ALA A 394 -7.25 2.63 8.97
C ALA A 394 -5.92 2.52 9.74
N PRO A 395 -4.91 1.80 9.23
CA PRO A 395 -3.54 1.90 9.73
C PRO A 395 -2.90 3.24 9.33
N GLY A 396 -1.63 3.44 9.70
CA GLY A 396 -0.84 4.60 9.31
C GLY A 396 -1.06 4.98 7.84
N SER A 397 -1.54 6.20 7.63
CA SER A 397 -1.97 6.69 6.30
C SER A 397 -1.15 7.88 5.82
N GLN A 398 -0.21 8.35 6.63
CA GLN A 398 0.90 9.21 6.22
C GLN A 398 2.08 8.29 5.94
N HIS A 399 2.70 8.47 4.78
CA HIS A 399 3.70 7.53 4.31
C HIS A 399 4.96 8.25 3.89
N THR A 400 6.07 7.58 4.15
CA THR A 400 7.42 8.05 3.85
C THR A 400 8.13 6.90 3.18
N ALA A 401 8.68 7.15 2.00
CA ALA A 401 9.56 6.23 1.31
C ALA A 401 10.79 7.00 0.85
N GLN A 402 11.86 6.91 1.64
CA GLN A 402 13.13 7.53 1.31
C GLN A 402 13.87 6.67 0.30
N ILE A 403 14.41 7.28 -0.75
CA ILE A 403 15.27 6.62 -1.73
C ILE A 403 16.70 7.07 -1.54
N CYS A 404 17.63 6.13 -1.61
CA CYS A 404 19.07 6.40 -1.71
C CYS A 404 19.57 5.88 -3.06
N SER A 405 20.30 6.72 -3.82
CA SER A 405 20.82 6.33 -5.11
C SER A 405 22.21 6.90 -5.42
N GLY A 406 23.13 6.03 -5.84
CA GLY A 406 24.53 6.38 -6.06
C GLY A 406 25.40 5.13 -6.08
N HIS A 407 26.58 5.22 -5.49
CA HIS A 407 27.46 4.07 -5.28
C HIS A 407 27.50 3.72 -3.79
N SER A 408 27.45 2.43 -3.48
CA SER A 408 27.71 1.91 -2.14
C SER A 408 29.20 2.00 -1.79
N GLN A 409 29.51 1.73 -0.52
CA GLN A 409 30.86 1.55 0.01
C GLN A 409 31.64 0.42 -0.69
N TRP A 410 30.95 -0.44 -1.44
CA TRP A 410 31.53 -1.53 -2.24
C TRP A 410 31.74 -1.15 -3.72
N ASN A 411 31.53 0.12 -4.07
CA ASN A 411 31.58 0.63 -5.42
C ASN A 411 30.55 -0.03 -6.38
N LEU A 412 29.44 -0.51 -5.83
CA LEU A 412 28.30 -1.01 -6.61
C LEU A 412 27.23 0.08 -6.74
N SER A 413 26.65 0.22 -7.93
CA SER A 413 25.53 1.13 -8.16
C SER A 413 24.27 0.66 -7.42
N VAL A 414 23.68 1.55 -6.64
CA VAL A 414 22.48 1.30 -5.84
C VAL A 414 21.41 2.35 -6.12
N SER A 415 20.15 1.91 -6.08
CA SER A 415 18.97 2.77 -6.15
C SER A 415 17.83 2.04 -5.46
N ASP A 416 17.64 2.31 -4.18
CA ASP A 416 16.71 1.51 -3.37
C ASP A 416 16.04 2.34 -2.29
N VAL A 417 14.96 1.78 -1.75
CA VAL A 417 14.15 2.36 -0.69
C VAL A 417 14.72 2.01 0.67
N LEU A 418 14.72 2.97 1.59
CA LEU A 418 14.90 2.72 3.01
C LEU A 418 13.57 2.26 3.60
N SER A 419 13.30 0.96 3.47
CA SER A 419 11.98 0.36 3.71
C SER A 419 11.51 0.39 5.17
N PHE A 420 12.39 0.73 6.13
CA PHE A 420 12.03 0.84 7.55
C PHE A 420 10.82 1.76 7.78
N SER A 421 10.84 2.96 7.20
CA SER A 421 9.76 3.95 7.39
C SER A 421 8.41 3.50 6.82
N LEU A 422 8.41 2.57 5.86
CA LEU A 422 7.20 1.93 5.34
C LEU A 422 6.75 0.75 6.21
N ASN A 423 7.70 -0.05 6.73
CA ASN A 423 7.44 -1.31 7.43
C ASN A 423 7.33 -1.18 8.96
N THR A 424 7.23 0.03 9.51
CA THR A 424 7.12 0.28 10.95
C THR A 424 6.00 1.24 11.29
N GLN A 425 4.92 1.23 10.51
CA GLN A 425 3.76 2.10 10.74
C GLN A 425 2.95 1.62 11.93
N GLY A 426 2.09 2.48 12.47
CA GLY A 426 1.13 2.12 13.51
C GLY A 426 -0.16 1.53 12.94
N GLN A 427 -0.70 0.50 13.56
CA GLN A 427 -2.01 -0.05 13.17
C GLN A 427 -3.15 0.88 13.65
N GLY A 428 -4.30 0.87 12.99
CA GLY A 428 -5.48 1.59 13.45
C GLY A 428 -6.00 1.07 14.79
N GLY A 429 -6.55 1.98 15.62
CA GLY A 429 -7.28 1.62 16.83
C GLY A 429 -8.46 0.72 16.50
N ARG A 430 -8.63 -0.36 17.25
CA ARG A 430 -9.68 -1.36 17.02
C ARG A 430 -10.88 -1.11 17.93
N ALA A 431 -12.03 -1.70 17.61
CA ALA A 431 -13.21 -1.61 18.45
C ALA A 431 -13.02 -2.25 19.84
N THR A 432 -12.04 -3.15 19.98
CA THR A 432 -11.81 -3.98 21.17
C THR A 432 -10.47 -3.72 21.87
N THR A 433 -9.50 -3.10 21.19
CA THR A 433 -8.14 -2.92 21.70
C THR A 433 -7.39 -1.84 20.93
N ASP A 434 -6.29 -1.36 21.48
CA ASP A 434 -5.34 -0.49 20.80
C ASP A 434 -4.78 -1.13 19.52
N GLY A 435 -4.38 -0.27 18.57
CA GLY A 435 -3.59 -0.69 17.42
C GLY A 435 -2.18 -1.07 17.82
N MET A 436 -1.60 -2.07 17.13
CA MET A 436 -0.20 -2.46 17.31
C MET A 436 0.74 -1.30 16.94
N ASP A 437 1.66 -0.97 17.84
CA ASP A 437 2.78 -0.04 17.62
C ASP A 437 3.78 -0.64 16.62
N ALA A 438 4.29 0.16 15.68
CA ALA A 438 5.26 -0.24 14.66
C ALA A 438 4.96 -1.61 14.02
N TYR A 439 3.69 -1.85 13.68
CA TYR A 439 3.18 -3.19 13.36
C TYR A 439 3.71 -3.77 12.06
N GLY A 440 4.03 -2.91 11.08
CA GLY A 440 4.35 -3.35 9.73
C GLY A 440 4.07 -2.30 8.67
N PHE A 441 3.76 -2.80 7.47
CA PHE A 441 3.52 -2.01 6.27
C PHE A 441 2.04 -2.01 5.88
N ALA A 442 1.42 -0.83 5.78
CA ALA A 442 -0.02 -0.69 5.51
C ALA A 442 -0.49 -1.29 4.18
N TRP A 443 0.38 -1.38 3.19
CA TRP A 443 0.06 -2.04 1.92
C TRP A 443 0.38 -3.53 1.95
N CYS A 444 1.43 -3.94 2.66
CA CYS A 444 1.93 -5.31 2.65
C CYS A 444 2.10 -5.81 4.09
N ALA A 445 0.99 -6.19 4.75
CA ALA A 445 0.98 -6.49 6.18
C ALA A 445 1.95 -7.62 6.61
N PHE A 446 2.38 -8.47 5.67
CA PHE A 446 3.32 -9.55 5.91
C PHE A 446 4.79 -9.16 5.70
N GLY A 447 5.05 -7.97 5.14
CA GLY A 447 6.38 -7.38 5.02
C GLY A 447 7.09 -7.22 6.36
N ARG A 448 8.42 -7.15 6.31
CA ARG A 448 9.26 -6.92 7.49
C ARG A 448 10.20 -5.75 7.29
N ALA A 449 10.37 -4.98 8.36
CA ALA A 449 11.40 -3.96 8.42
C ALA A 449 12.79 -4.62 8.44
N PRO A 450 13.79 -4.04 7.79
CA PRO A 450 15.13 -4.59 7.76
C PRO A 450 15.86 -4.32 9.08
N ASP A 451 16.81 -5.19 9.42
CA ASP A 451 17.75 -4.94 10.51
C ASP A 451 18.68 -3.77 10.15
N CYS A 452 19.01 -2.92 11.13
CA CYS A 452 19.92 -1.79 10.90
C CYS A 452 21.27 -2.26 10.35
N GLU A 453 21.82 -3.37 10.87
CA GLU A 453 23.10 -3.93 10.41
C GLU A 453 23.04 -4.38 8.94
N GLN A 454 21.90 -4.92 8.49
CA GLN A 454 21.71 -5.27 7.09
C GLN A 454 21.71 -4.02 6.21
N VAL A 455 20.98 -2.98 6.62
CA VAL A 455 20.94 -1.71 5.88
C VAL A 455 22.33 -1.07 5.79
N GLU A 456 23.06 -0.97 6.90
CA GLU A 456 24.42 -0.41 6.93
C GLU A 456 25.44 -1.26 6.17
N GLY A 457 25.19 -2.58 6.05
CA GLY A 457 26.03 -3.49 5.27
C GLY A 457 25.88 -3.30 3.75
N GLU A 458 24.73 -2.82 3.28
CA GLU A 458 24.42 -2.72 1.85
C GLU A 458 24.41 -1.30 1.30
N LEU A 459 23.94 -0.34 2.08
CA LEU A 459 23.80 1.05 1.71
C LEU A 459 24.87 1.89 2.43
N PRO A 460 25.39 2.97 1.81
CA PRO A 460 26.47 3.76 2.38
C PRO A 460 25.90 4.81 3.35
N LEU A 461 25.32 4.30 4.42
CA LEU A 461 24.71 5.08 5.48
C LEU A 461 24.88 4.37 6.82
N THR A 462 24.81 5.16 7.89
CA THR A 462 24.79 4.67 9.27
C THR A 462 23.49 5.11 9.93
N VAL A 463 22.80 4.17 10.57
CA VAL A 463 21.56 4.40 11.29
C VAL A 463 21.92 4.82 12.72
N THR A 464 21.93 6.12 12.97
CA THR A 464 22.34 6.69 14.26
C THR A 464 21.23 6.67 15.31
N LEU A 465 19.97 6.52 14.89
CA LEU A 465 18.80 6.42 15.76
C LEU A 465 17.74 5.53 15.09
N SER A 466 17.10 4.64 15.88
CA SER A 466 15.96 3.82 15.46
C SER A 466 15.04 3.57 16.66
N GLN A 467 13.88 4.23 16.73
CA GLN A 467 13.01 4.24 17.92
C GLN A 467 11.52 4.31 17.57
N HIS A 468 10.64 3.90 18.50
CA HIS A 468 9.24 4.31 18.44
C HIS A 468 9.09 5.84 18.48
N TRP A 469 8.15 6.37 17.70
CA TRP A 469 7.91 7.80 17.56
C TRP A 469 6.85 8.28 18.56
N LYS A 470 7.32 8.80 19.70
CA LYS A 470 6.47 9.24 20.81
C LYS A 470 5.43 10.30 20.39
N ASP A 471 4.18 10.11 20.81
CA ASP A 471 2.98 10.91 20.46
C ASP A 471 2.61 10.90 18.97
N SER A 472 3.06 9.91 18.18
CA SER A 472 2.69 9.82 16.76
C SER A 472 1.32 9.16 16.51
N SER A 473 0.84 8.37 17.46
CA SER A 473 -0.44 7.65 17.35
C SER A 473 -1.65 8.57 17.43
N GLY A 474 -2.73 8.19 16.73
CA GLY A 474 -4.04 8.83 16.83
C GLY A 474 -4.71 8.50 18.16
N PRO A 475 -5.04 9.50 18.99
CA PRO A 475 -5.72 9.27 20.27
C PRO A 475 -7.15 8.74 20.12
N GLY A 476 -7.56 7.88 21.05
CA GLY A 476 -8.95 7.37 21.12
C GLY A 476 -9.23 6.63 22.43
N LEU A 477 -10.45 6.13 22.61
CA LEU A 477 -10.76 5.09 23.61
C LEU A 477 -9.74 3.95 23.48
N HIS A 478 -9.58 3.48 22.24
CA HIS A 478 -8.45 2.69 21.82
C HIS A 478 -7.59 3.52 20.88
N ARG A 479 -6.33 3.73 21.25
CA ARG A 479 -5.40 4.50 20.43
C ARG A 479 -4.98 3.70 19.20
N GLY A 480 -4.58 4.39 18.15
CA GLY A 480 -3.78 3.73 17.13
C GLY A 480 -2.39 3.34 17.65
N GLY A 481 -1.69 2.55 16.87
CA GLY A 481 -0.28 2.27 17.05
C GLY A 481 0.57 3.51 16.76
N SER A 482 1.66 3.64 17.50
CA SER A 482 2.74 4.57 17.20
C SER A 482 3.47 4.14 15.94
N GLY A 483 3.91 5.12 15.15
CA GLY A 483 4.98 4.91 14.19
C GLY A 483 6.35 4.82 14.87
N ALA A 484 7.39 4.95 14.06
CA ALA A 484 8.79 4.90 14.39
C ALA A 484 9.54 6.03 13.67
N VAL A 485 10.71 6.35 14.21
CA VAL A 485 11.61 7.37 13.68
C VAL A 485 13.01 6.77 13.54
N GLN A 486 13.63 7.05 12.40
CA GLN A 486 15.03 6.74 12.12
C GLN A 486 15.80 7.99 11.69
N GLN A 487 17.08 8.02 12.04
CA GLN A 487 18.05 8.98 11.54
C GLN A 487 19.09 8.23 10.71
N TRP A 488 19.25 8.66 9.47
CA TRP A 488 20.21 8.10 8.52
C TRP A 488 21.29 9.13 8.22
N MET A 489 22.53 8.78 8.52
CA MET A 489 23.71 9.58 8.20
C MET A 489 24.37 9.01 6.95
N ILE A 490 24.61 9.83 5.92
CA ILE A 490 25.41 9.40 4.77
C ILE A 490 26.84 9.12 5.26
N HIS A 491 27.39 7.94 4.96
CA HIS A 491 28.67 7.50 5.52
C HIS A 491 29.42 6.58 4.55
N LYS A 492 30.76 6.60 4.59
CA LYS A 492 31.66 5.75 3.77
C LYS A 492 31.77 6.12 2.30
N VAL A 493 31.00 7.12 1.84
CA VAL A 493 31.07 7.64 0.48
C VAL A 493 31.05 9.17 0.51
N PRO A 494 31.69 9.86 -0.46
CA PRO A 494 31.76 11.32 -0.45
C PRO A 494 30.39 11.99 -0.55
N GLN A 495 29.48 11.39 -1.32
CA GLN A 495 28.13 11.90 -1.53
C GLN A 495 27.17 10.80 -1.97
N MET A 496 25.88 11.02 -1.72
CA MET A 496 24.76 10.18 -2.11
C MET A 496 23.61 11.06 -2.58
N LEU A 497 22.89 10.65 -3.63
CA LEU A 497 21.63 11.31 -4.00
C LEU A 497 20.51 10.70 -3.17
N SER A 498 19.65 11.56 -2.64
CA SER A 498 18.46 11.13 -1.93
C SER A 498 17.24 11.96 -2.29
N LEU A 499 16.10 11.30 -2.34
CA LEU A 499 14.77 11.88 -2.51
C LEU A 499 13.78 11.17 -1.60
N CYS A 500 12.58 11.71 -1.47
CA CYS A 500 11.56 11.11 -0.65
C CYS A 500 10.22 11.19 -1.33
N MET A 501 9.49 10.09 -1.33
CA MET A 501 8.10 10.04 -1.72
C MET A 501 7.25 9.99 -0.46
N GLY A 502 6.06 10.60 -0.49
CA GLY A 502 5.17 10.58 0.66
C GLY A 502 4.10 11.66 0.64
N ASN A 503 3.20 11.60 1.61
CA ASN A 503 2.11 12.57 1.78
C ASN A 503 1.73 12.76 3.25
N GLY A 504 0.92 13.77 3.54
CA GLY A 504 0.39 14.02 4.88
C GLY A 504 1.29 14.85 5.78
N SER A 505 1.92 15.90 5.23
CA SER A 505 2.76 16.85 5.98
C SER A 505 1.99 18.05 6.54
N LYS A 506 0.88 18.45 5.93
CA LYS A 506 0.02 19.56 6.34
C LYS A 506 -1.25 19.10 7.00
N VAL A 507 -1.84 17.99 6.53
CA VAL A 507 -3.04 17.41 7.13
C VAL A 507 -2.86 15.91 7.38
N PRO A 508 -3.34 15.37 8.51
CA PRO A 508 -3.45 13.93 8.67
C PRO A 508 -4.39 13.34 7.62
N LEU A 509 -3.99 12.21 7.04
CA LEU A 509 -4.72 11.57 5.96
C LEU A 509 -5.64 10.45 6.47
N GLY A 510 -5.22 9.76 7.54
CA GLY A 510 -5.98 8.70 8.18
C GLY A 510 -7.17 9.29 8.95
N GLN A 511 -8.38 9.02 8.49
CA GLN A 511 -9.59 9.43 9.18
C GLN A 511 -9.79 8.58 10.45
N PRO A 512 -10.07 9.20 11.62
CA PRO A 512 -10.39 8.46 12.82
C PRO A 512 -11.76 7.80 12.75
N LEU A 513 -12.03 6.94 13.73
CA LEU A 513 -13.27 6.19 13.80
C LEU A 513 -14.03 6.47 15.11
N PHE A 514 -15.34 6.71 15.00
CA PHE A 514 -16.31 6.82 16.10
C PHE A 514 -15.89 7.74 17.27
N GLY A 515 -15.24 8.86 16.99
CA GLY A 515 -14.87 9.87 17.99
C GLY A 515 -13.39 9.91 18.37
N GLY A 516 -12.56 9.05 17.77
CA GLY A 516 -11.11 9.15 17.88
C GLY A 516 -10.52 10.34 17.11
N TYR A 517 -9.20 10.45 17.14
CA TYR A 517 -8.42 11.45 16.42
C TYR A 517 -7.45 10.80 15.42
N ALA A 518 -7.14 11.54 14.36
CA ALA A 518 -6.11 11.15 13.42
C ALA A 518 -4.72 11.15 14.09
N SER A 519 -3.77 10.44 13.49
CA SER A 519 -2.34 10.51 13.85
C SER A 519 -1.71 11.83 13.41
N THR A 520 -0.47 12.07 13.83
CA THR A 520 0.28 13.30 13.48
C THR A 520 0.59 13.39 11.97
N PRO A 521 0.68 14.61 11.39
CA PRO A 521 1.35 14.83 10.11
C PRO A 521 2.83 14.46 10.16
N ILE A 522 3.43 14.22 8.99
CA ILE A 522 4.87 13.89 8.82
C ILE A 522 5.59 14.97 8.02
N PRO A 523 6.58 15.69 8.60
CA PRO A 523 7.42 16.62 7.86
C PRO A 523 8.62 15.91 7.19
N GLY A 524 9.14 16.50 6.12
CA GLY A 524 10.47 16.19 5.61
C GLY A 524 11.53 16.96 6.38
N ILE A 525 12.50 16.25 6.99
CA ILE A 525 13.60 16.87 7.75
C ILE A 525 14.94 16.32 7.25
N SER A 526 15.89 17.22 7.02
CA SER A 526 17.30 16.89 6.76
C SER A 526 18.22 17.95 7.37
N VAL A 527 19.49 17.57 7.58
CA VAL A 527 20.54 18.46 8.09
C VAL A 527 21.78 18.29 7.22
N LYS A 528 22.14 19.32 6.46
CA LYS A 528 23.40 19.33 5.71
C LYS A 528 24.52 19.93 6.54
N LYS A 529 25.78 19.58 6.23
CA LYS A 529 26.97 19.98 6.99
C LYS A 529 26.81 19.69 8.48
N ALA A 530 26.27 18.51 8.80
CA ALA A 530 25.98 18.15 10.17
C ALA A 530 27.30 17.86 10.94
N ASP A 531 27.36 18.28 12.20
CA ASP A 531 28.53 18.05 13.07
C ASP A 531 28.55 16.66 13.74
N LEU A 532 27.50 15.85 13.53
CA LEU A 532 27.30 14.57 14.22
C LEU A 532 28.46 13.59 14.01
N LEU A 533 28.92 13.41 12.77
CA LEU A 533 30.01 12.48 12.47
C LEU A 533 31.32 12.87 13.17
N GLN A 534 31.62 14.17 13.26
CA GLN A 534 32.79 14.68 13.95
C GLN A 534 32.68 14.43 15.46
N ARG A 535 31.54 14.79 16.05
CA ARG A 535 31.29 14.62 17.49
C ARG A 535 31.30 13.16 17.92
N MET A 536 30.80 12.26 17.09
CA MET A 536 30.90 10.81 17.31
C MET A 536 32.36 10.34 17.31
N LYS A 537 33.21 10.84 16.39
CA LYS A 537 34.65 10.52 16.36
C LYS A 537 35.39 11.05 17.60
N GLU A 538 34.99 12.21 18.10
CA GLU A 538 35.55 12.83 19.30
C GLU A 538 35.04 12.18 20.61
N GLY A 539 34.02 11.31 20.53
CA GLY A 539 33.43 10.67 21.69
C GLY A 539 32.67 11.65 22.59
N ASP A 540 32.00 12.65 22.00
CA ASP A 540 31.29 13.70 22.73
C ASP A 540 30.21 13.11 23.66
N PRO A 541 30.35 13.23 25.00
CA PRO A 541 29.43 12.65 25.97
C PRO A 541 28.08 13.37 26.03
N THR A 542 27.92 14.52 25.34
CA THR A 542 26.67 15.28 25.28
C THR A 542 25.71 14.78 24.20
N LEU A 543 26.13 13.84 23.36
CA LEU A 543 25.27 13.24 22.34
C LEU A 543 24.08 12.51 22.98
N THR A 544 22.89 12.78 22.45
CA THR A 544 21.64 12.16 22.89
C THR A 544 21.04 11.31 21.77
N LEU A 545 20.34 10.25 22.16
CA LEU A 545 19.51 9.46 21.26
C LEU A 545 18.02 9.79 21.43
N ASP A 546 17.65 10.82 22.19
CA ASP A 546 16.24 11.24 22.26
C ASP A 546 15.92 12.13 21.05
N HIS A 547 15.13 11.59 20.11
CA HIS A 547 14.74 12.30 18.89
C HIS A 547 14.04 13.65 19.19
N ARG A 548 13.28 13.78 20.29
CA ARG A 548 12.66 15.06 20.63
C ARG A 548 13.68 16.08 21.06
N GLN A 549 14.65 15.67 21.86
CA GLN A 549 15.71 16.57 22.30
C GLN A 549 16.50 17.07 21.08
N ILE A 550 16.83 16.16 20.15
CA ILE A 550 17.50 16.50 18.88
C ILE A 550 16.73 17.59 18.13
N PHE A 551 15.41 17.46 17.98
CA PHE A 551 14.60 18.44 17.23
C PHE A 551 14.30 19.73 18.01
N GLU A 552 13.94 19.64 19.29
CA GLU A 552 13.54 20.80 20.09
C GLU A 552 14.74 21.69 20.44
N GLN A 553 15.90 21.09 20.70
CA GLN A 553 17.10 21.81 21.14
C GLN A 553 18.08 22.09 20.00
N HIS A 554 17.85 21.52 18.80
CA HIS A 554 18.80 21.55 17.68
C HIS A 554 20.20 21.12 18.15
N ASP A 555 20.24 19.98 18.84
CA ASP A 555 21.46 19.45 19.46
C ASP A 555 22.54 19.14 18.43
N ILE A 556 22.14 18.80 17.20
CA ILE A 556 23.03 18.62 16.05
C ILE A 556 23.14 19.95 15.32
N LYS A 557 24.38 20.43 15.10
CA LYS A 557 24.66 21.64 14.34
C LYS A 557 24.75 21.32 12.86
N GLY A 558 24.27 22.24 12.04
CA GLY A 558 24.24 22.12 10.58
C GLY A 558 23.11 22.96 9.97
N ASP A 559 22.96 22.83 8.66
CA ASP A 559 21.95 23.51 7.86
C ASP A 559 20.66 22.68 7.88
N TRP A 560 19.78 22.98 8.85
CA TRP A 560 18.47 22.33 8.99
C TRP A 560 17.50 22.75 7.87
N LYS A 561 16.86 21.75 7.25
CA LYS A 561 15.81 21.97 6.25
C LYS A 561 14.53 21.28 6.68
N LEU A 562 13.44 22.06 6.74
CA LEU A 562 12.09 21.60 7.02
C LEU A 562 11.20 21.83 5.79
N GLU A 563 10.65 20.76 5.25
CA GLU A 563 9.87 20.79 3.99
C GLU A 563 8.73 19.76 4.01
N LEU A 564 8.01 19.62 2.89
CA LEU A 564 7.06 18.51 2.72
C LEU A 564 7.81 17.18 2.72
N ILE A 565 7.12 16.09 3.06
CA ILE A 565 7.73 14.75 3.04
C ILE A 565 8.07 14.30 1.62
N ALA A 566 7.25 14.66 0.62
CA ALA A 566 7.59 14.52 -0.79
C ALA A 566 8.67 15.54 -1.17
N ARG A 567 9.84 15.04 -1.56
CA ARG A 567 11.05 15.82 -1.86
C ARG A 567 11.66 15.37 -3.17
N THR A 568 12.08 16.33 -3.97
CA THR A 568 12.83 16.08 -5.21
C THR A 568 14.25 15.58 -4.90
N PRO A 569 14.95 14.99 -5.88
CA PRO A 569 16.34 14.60 -5.73
C PRO A 569 17.26 15.74 -5.26
N ASP A 570 18.08 15.44 -4.25
CA ASP A 570 19.12 16.32 -3.73
C ASP A 570 20.37 15.52 -3.35
N ILE A 571 21.53 16.17 -3.36
CA ILE A 571 22.82 15.56 -3.04
C ILE A 571 23.16 15.83 -1.57
N TYR A 572 23.55 14.77 -0.87
CA TYR A 572 23.95 14.78 0.52
C TYR A 572 25.40 14.28 0.63
N ALA A 573 26.24 15.03 1.33
CA ALA A 573 27.65 14.70 1.54
C ALA A 573 27.83 13.73 2.73
N GLU A 574 29.02 13.13 2.86
CA GLU A 574 29.35 12.34 4.06
C GLU A 574 29.12 13.15 5.34
N GLY A 575 28.39 12.55 6.29
CA GLY A 575 28.00 13.17 7.56
C GLY A 575 26.64 13.88 7.52
N ASP A 576 26.08 14.17 6.34
CA ASP A 576 24.75 14.76 6.24
C ASP A 576 23.66 13.78 6.72
N LEU A 577 22.56 14.34 7.24
CA LEU A 577 21.51 13.58 7.93
C LEU A 577 20.17 13.69 7.21
N LEU A 578 19.48 12.55 7.14
CA LEU A 578 18.11 12.40 6.69
C LEU A 578 17.29 11.77 7.83
N PHE A 579 16.06 12.23 8.02
CA PHE A 579 15.14 11.63 8.99
C PHE A 579 14.00 10.91 8.27
N GLY A 580 13.75 9.68 8.70
CA GLY A 580 12.63 8.85 8.27
C GLY A 580 11.61 8.74 9.39
N PHE A 581 10.35 9.03 9.09
CA PHE A 581 9.23 8.85 10.03
C PHE A 581 8.21 7.91 9.40
N SER A 582 7.71 6.95 10.16
CA SER A 582 6.56 6.15 9.77
C SER A 582 5.25 6.74 10.33
N GLY A 583 4.14 6.57 9.62
CA GLY A 583 2.83 7.06 10.06
C GLY A 583 2.28 6.26 11.24
N GLY A 584 1.76 6.97 12.26
CA GLY A 584 0.95 6.38 13.32
C GLY A 584 -0.46 6.04 12.82
N GLY A 585 -1.13 5.08 13.44
CA GLY A 585 -2.52 4.75 13.13
C GLY A 585 -3.51 5.74 13.77
N PRO A 586 -4.63 6.09 13.12
CA PRO A 586 -5.76 6.78 13.74
C PRO A 586 -6.34 6.05 14.95
N GLY A 587 -7.03 6.78 15.83
CA GLY A 587 -7.70 6.25 17.02
C GLY A 587 -9.16 5.87 16.80
N TYR A 588 -9.67 5.02 17.69
CA TYR A 588 -11.06 4.58 17.78
C TYR A 588 -11.70 5.09 19.07
N GLY A 589 -12.89 5.70 18.98
CA GLY A 589 -13.68 6.15 20.14
C GLY A 589 -13.14 7.40 20.83
N ASP A 590 -13.94 8.01 21.70
CA ASP A 590 -13.57 9.25 22.41
C ASP A 590 -12.42 9.03 23.41
N PRO A 591 -11.30 9.79 23.33
CA PRO A 591 -10.19 9.67 24.27
C PRO A 591 -10.56 9.83 25.75
N LEU A 592 -11.64 10.54 26.08
CA LEU A 592 -12.07 10.69 27.48
C LEU A 592 -12.65 9.39 28.07
N GLU A 593 -12.99 8.42 27.23
CA GLU A 593 -13.49 7.11 27.65
C GLU A 593 -12.37 6.08 27.86
N ARG A 594 -11.12 6.40 27.46
CA ARG A 594 -9.97 5.51 27.67
C ARG A 594 -9.76 5.24 29.16
N GLN A 595 -9.48 3.98 29.51
CA GLN A 595 -9.13 3.63 30.90
C GLN A 595 -7.86 4.38 31.33
N PRO A 596 -7.88 5.16 32.42
CA PRO A 596 -6.72 5.94 32.87
C PRO A 596 -5.46 5.09 33.10
N GLU A 597 -5.62 3.84 33.52
CA GLU A 597 -4.53 2.90 33.77
C GLU A 597 -3.76 2.58 32.48
N LEU A 598 -4.46 2.42 31.35
CA LEU A 598 -3.83 2.20 30.05
C LEU A 598 -3.04 3.43 29.58
N VAL A 599 -3.49 4.64 29.92
CA VAL A 599 -2.73 5.88 29.65
C VAL A 599 -1.42 5.89 30.45
N VAL A 600 -1.44 5.43 31.71
CA VAL A 600 -0.23 5.26 32.52
C VAL A 600 0.70 4.20 31.93
N GLU A 601 0.17 3.11 31.38
CA GLU A 601 0.98 2.11 30.67
C GLU A 601 1.64 2.68 29.42
N ASP A 602 0.92 3.48 28.63
CA ASP A 602 1.47 4.15 27.44
C ASP A 602 2.62 5.11 27.80
N LEU A 603 2.51 5.82 28.93
CA LEU A 603 3.58 6.66 29.47
C LEU A 603 4.81 5.84 29.87
N LYS A 604 4.59 4.71 30.57
CA LYS A 604 5.68 3.79 30.97
C LYS A 604 6.41 3.20 29.76
N LYS A 605 5.67 2.88 28.70
CA LYS A 605 6.20 2.39 27.42
C LYS A 605 6.82 3.51 26.57
N ARG A 606 6.76 4.77 27.01
CA ARG A 606 7.24 5.97 26.28
C ARG A 606 6.58 6.16 24.91
N ILE A 607 5.37 5.62 24.73
CA ILE A 607 4.58 5.76 23.50
C ILE A 607 3.94 7.15 23.46
N ILE A 608 3.48 7.64 24.62
CA ILE A 608 2.96 9.00 24.76
C ILE A 608 3.80 9.80 25.75
N SER A 609 3.68 11.13 25.69
CA SER A 609 4.23 12.05 26.69
C SER A 609 3.23 12.39 27.79
N SER A 610 3.74 12.90 28.92
CA SER A 610 2.92 13.45 30.00
C SER A 610 1.99 14.57 29.51
N ARG A 611 2.46 15.38 28.56
CA ARG A 611 1.67 16.42 27.91
C ARG A 611 0.44 15.83 27.21
N THR A 612 0.58 14.70 26.52
CA THR A 612 -0.53 14.02 25.84
C THR A 612 -1.50 13.40 26.84
N ALA A 613 -0.99 12.73 27.88
CA ALA A 613 -1.82 12.16 28.95
C ALA A 613 -2.75 13.21 29.58
N GLU A 614 -2.21 14.39 29.94
CA GLU A 614 -2.98 15.45 30.59
C GLU A 614 -3.84 16.26 29.61
N ASN A 615 -3.35 16.56 28.40
CA ASN A 615 -4.07 17.45 27.49
C ASN A 615 -5.09 16.75 26.60
N VAL A 616 -4.90 15.47 26.29
CA VAL A 616 -5.77 14.73 25.37
C VAL A 616 -6.68 13.79 26.14
N TYR A 617 -6.10 12.90 26.95
CA TYR A 617 -6.87 11.89 27.71
C TYR A 617 -7.44 12.44 29.03
N ARG A 618 -6.99 13.63 29.44
CA ARG A 618 -7.35 14.29 30.70
C ARG A 618 -7.03 13.43 31.93
N VAL A 619 -5.93 12.69 31.87
CA VAL A 619 -5.45 11.83 32.97
C VAL A 619 -4.35 12.54 33.73
N ALA A 620 -4.56 12.68 35.04
CA ALA A 620 -3.56 13.19 35.96
C ALA A 620 -2.82 12.03 36.63
N LEU A 621 -1.54 12.26 36.92
CA LEU A 621 -0.71 11.34 37.69
C LEU A 621 -0.63 11.79 39.14
N ASP A 622 -0.36 10.84 40.04
CA ASP A 622 0.00 11.11 41.43
C ASP A 622 1.29 11.93 41.55
N THR A 623 1.60 12.38 42.77
CA THR A 623 2.79 13.22 43.03
C THR A 623 4.11 12.54 42.68
N GLU A 624 4.13 11.20 42.64
CA GLU A 624 5.30 10.42 42.23
C GLU A 624 5.35 10.16 40.71
N GLY A 625 4.30 10.49 39.96
CA GLY A 625 4.20 10.28 38.52
C GLY A 625 4.03 8.82 38.10
N ARG A 626 3.61 7.93 39.01
CA ARG A 626 3.63 6.47 38.82
C ARG A 626 2.25 5.85 38.67
N LYS A 627 1.21 6.49 39.23
CA LYS A 627 -0.17 5.99 39.22
C LYS A 627 -1.15 7.10 38.83
N VAL A 628 -2.37 6.69 38.50
CA VAL A 628 -3.47 7.60 38.22
C VAL A 628 -3.87 8.33 39.50
N ASP A 629 -3.99 9.66 39.44
CA ASP A 629 -4.76 10.43 40.42
C ASP A 629 -6.22 10.43 39.96
N ALA A 630 -7.02 9.52 40.55
CA ALA A 630 -8.41 9.30 40.12
C ALA A 630 -9.27 10.56 40.31
N ALA A 631 -9.16 11.23 41.46
CA ALA A 631 -9.96 12.40 41.78
C ALA A 631 -9.65 13.57 40.84
N ARG A 632 -8.37 13.83 40.56
CA ARG A 632 -7.97 14.88 39.61
C ARG A 632 -8.32 14.50 38.19
N THR A 633 -8.19 13.24 37.79
CA THR A 633 -8.59 12.75 36.46
C THR A 633 -10.08 12.95 36.22
N ASP A 634 -10.93 12.58 37.18
CA ASP A 634 -12.38 12.78 37.08
C ASP A 634 -12.74 14.26 36.98
N ALA A 635 -12.09 15.12 37.77
CA ALA A 635 -12.27 16.57 37.70
C ALA A 635 -11.86 17.13 36.33
N LEU A 636 -10.71 16.71 35.78
CA LEU A 636 -10.24 17.14 34.46
C LEU A 636 -11.18 16.68 33.34
N ARG A 637 -11.67 15.43 33.39
CA ARG A 637 -12.63 14.89 32.42
C ARG A 637 -13.98 15.59 32.50
N ALA A 638 -14.50 15.84 33.70
CA ALA A 638 -15.74 16.59 33.90
C ALA A 638 -15.64 18.04 33.39
N ALA A 639 -14.52 18.71 33.68
CA ALA A 639 -14.23 20.04 33.18
C ALA A 639 -14.17 20.08 31.65
N GLU A 640 -13.50 19.12 31.02
CA GLU A 640 -13.44 19.01 29.56
C GLU A 640 -14.84 18.77 28.95
N ARG A 641 -15.65 17.86 29.53
CA ARG A 641 -17.04 17.64 29.06
C ARG A 641 -17.88 18.91 29.13
N LYS A 642 -17.80 19.67 30.23
CA LYS A 642 -18.44 20.98 30.35
C LYS A 642 -17.93 21.96 29.29
N ALA A 643 -16.62 21.98 29.04
CA ALA A 643 -16.04 22.80 27.98
C ALA A 643 -16.50 22.37 26.58
N ARG A 644 -16.76 21.08 26.33
CA ARG A 644 -17.29 20.57 25.05
C ARG A 644 -18.72 21.08 24.83
N LEU A 645 -19.57 20.99 25.86
CA LEU A 645 -20.94 21.50 25.81
C LEU A 645 -20.97 23.02 25.59
N ALA A 646 -20.08 23.76 26.25
CA ALA A 646 -20.02 25.21 26.14
C ALA A 646 -19.59 25.72 24.74
N ARG A 647 -18.69 25.00 24.06
CA ARG A 647 -18.22 25.37 22.71
C ARG A 647 -19.01 24.72 21.56
N GLY A 648 -19.79 23.69 21.86
CA GLY A 648 -20.64 23.01 20.90
C GLY A 648 -21.78 23.91 20.43
N LYS A 649 -22.06 23.88 19.13
CA LYS A 649 -23.22 24.52 18.52
C LYS A 649 -24.19 23.46 18.04
N SER A 650 -25.47 23.81 17.87
CA SER A 650 -26.38 22.93 17.14
C SER A 650 -25.90 22.76 15.69
N TYR A 651 -26.29 21.67 15.03
CA TYR A 651 -25.86 21.42 13.65
C TYR A 651 -26.26 22.56 12.70
N GLY A 652 -27.48 23.09 12.85
CA GLY A 652 -27.99 24.18 12.01
C GLY A 652 -27.18 25.48 12.15
N GLU A 653 -26.82 25.86 13.37
CA GLU A 653 -25.97 27.04 13.63
C GLU A 653 -24.56 26.84 13.09
N PHE A 654 -23.97 25.67 13.35
CA PHE A 654 -22.62 25.35 12.88
C PHE A 654 -22.55 25.39 11.36
N ILE A 655 -23.48 24.73 10.65
CA ILE A 655 -23.41 24.62 9.19
C ILE A 655 -23.66 25.96 8.51
N ALA A 656 -24.53 26.83 9.06
CA ALA A 656 -24.79 28.16 8.53
C ALA A 656 -23.58 29.10 8.58
N GLU A 657 -22.64 28.88 9.51
CA GLU A 657 -21.35 29.57 9.58
C GLU A 657 -20.27 28.85 8.77
N TRP A 658 -20.17 27.53 8.93
CA TRP A 658 -19.12 26.71 8.33
C TRP A 658 -19.18 26.69 6.81
N SER A 659 -20.38 26.57 6.22
CA SER A 659 -20.55 26.48 4.76
C SER A 659 -20.16 27.75 4.01
N LYS A 660 -19.95 28.87 4.71
CA LYS A 660 -19.46 30.13 4.15
C LYS A 660 -17.94 30.19 4.05
N LYS A 661 -17.22 29.25 4.69
CA LYS A 661 -15.76 29.20 4.66
C LYS A 661 -15.28 28.50 3.38
N SER A 662 -14.11 28.94 2.91
CA SER A 662 -13.38 28.29 1.83
C SER A 662 -11.90 28.23 2.21
N PRO A 663 -11.18 27.16 1.82
CA PRO A 663 -9.73 27.18 1.82
C PRO A 663 -9.19 28.31 0.91
N PRO A 664 -7.95 28.77 1.13
CA PRO A 664 -7.28 29.72 0.26
C PRO A 664 -7.22 29.22 -1.20
N ALA A 665 -7.33 30.14 -2.16
CA ALA A 665 -7.43 29.80 -3.59
C ALA A 665 -6.19 29.08 -4.12
N GLU A 666 -5.01 29.41 -3.59
CA GLU A 666 -3.72 28.83 -3.97
C GLU A 666 -3.65 27.32 -3.72
N ILE A 667 -4.28 26.81 -2.66
CA ILE A 667 -4.29 25.37 -2.39
C ILE A 667 -5.44 24.65 -3.11
N LEU A 668 -6.38 25.38 -3.71
CA LEU A 668 -7.52 24.83 -4.44
C LEU A 668 -7.29 24.71 -5.95
N GLU A 669 -6.11 25.11 -6.44
CA GLU A 669 -5.78 25.12 -7.87
C GLU A 669 -6.13 23.80 -8.59
N TRP A 670 -5.90 22.67 -7.91
CA TRP A 670 -6.12 21.32 -8.44
C TRP A 670 -7.28 20.58 -7.77
N TYR A 671 -8.08 21.26 -6.96
CA TYR A 671 -9.23 20.65 -6.29
C TYR A 671 -10.37 20.32 -7.25
N GLY A 672 -10.50 21.09 -8.34
CA GLY A 672 -11.70 21.20 -9.16
C GLY A 672 -12.59 22.36 -8.70
N SER A 673 -13.87 22.36 -9.05
CA SER A 673 -14.82 23.36 -8.56
C SER A 673 -14.98 23.24 -7.04
N TRP A 674 -14.90 24.33 -6.27
CA TRP A 674 -15.21 24.27 -4.84
C TRP A 674 -16.73 24.40 -4.58
N PRO A 675 -17.35 23.58 -3.71
CA PRO A 675 -16.80 22.44 -2.99
C PRO A 675 -17.08 21.10 -3.69
N ASP A 676 -17.55 21.06 -4.94
CA ASP A 676 -18.03 19.82 -5.58
C ASP A 676 -16.92 18.94 -6.20
N ALA A 677 -15.72 19.48 -6.37
CA ALA A 677 -14.56 18.89 -7.02
C ALA A 677 -14.80 18.40 -8.47
N LYS A 678 -15.69 19.07 -9.21
CA LYS A 678 -15.89 18.78 -10.64
C LYS A 678 -14.71 19.30 -11.46
N PRO A 679 -14.32 18.64 -12.56
CA PRO A 679 -13.33 19.16 -13.48
C PRO A 679 -13.74 20.55 -14.02
N VAL A 680 -12.87 21.54 -13.85
CA VAL A 680 -13.09 22.93 -14.33
C VAL A 680 -12.20 23.31 -15.52
N ARG A 681 -11.13 22.55 -15.74
CA ARG A 681 -10.20 22.70 -16.86
C ARG A 681 -9.63 21.34 -17.24
N PRO A 682 -9.36 21.07 -18.53
CA PRO A 682 -8.60 19.89 -18.93
C PRO A 682 -7.16 19.99 -18.42
N ILE A 683 -6.55 18.85 -18.12
CA ILE A 683 -5.13 18.77 -17.75
C ILE A 683 -4.29 18.61 -19.00
N PHE A 684 -3.43 19.59 -19.28
CA PHE A 684 -2.46 19.51 -20.36
C PHE A 684 -1.23 18.73 -19.89
N ARG A 685 -0.77 17.77 -20.70
CA ARG A 685 0.42 16.95 -20.45
C ARG A 685 1.36 17.09 -21.66
N PRO A 686 2.49 17.79 -21.51
CA PRO A 686 3.47 17.97 -22.58
C PRO A 686 4.18 16.67 -22.94
#